data_AF-A0A1Z9TH58-F1
#
_entry.id   AF-A0A1Z9TH58-F1
#
_cell.length_a   1.000
_cell.length_b   1.000
_cell.length_c   1.000
_cell.angle_alpha   90.00
_cell.angle_beta   90.00
_cell.angle_gamma   90.00
#
_symmetry.space_group_name_H-M   'P 1'
#
loop_
_entity.id
_entity.type
_entity.pdbx_description
1 polymer ?
#
loop_
_entity_poly.entity_id
_entity_poly.type
_entity_poly.pdbx_seq_one_letter_code
_entity_poly.pdbx_strand_id
1 'polypeptide(L)'
;MSRFFSTILLLIPSISFSNGAELFSIHCSGCHASIEIQSNWSELSEDDFLNITSKTMPPDAAGSLDEDEYLAIKDYIFDLKYSGSIQKIEKYPTTQSFKVPNKESRPEIPWQHFGGKINAQRYSPIDLIDNENVKDLEIAWRWKSKDFGNFQEIRNVSMPIMRNGLVFIGVGSTRSIAAIDAENGETVWIWHPNEGDRFSSAARKDSGKGVAYFEDDNEKKRVIAITPGYQLVSLDADTGIADENFGINGIVDLTVGMRTSSKQELDVGSTSPPLVIDDVIIVGSAHKASFAPISKANVKGDVRGYDAHSGNLLWTFETIPSKGEYGYDTWLNGSADYTGNASVWAPMSADEDLGLVYLPIESATGDRYGGDRPGDNLFSSSLVAVDVKTGKLQWHFQIVHHDIWDYDNSSAPIVADLNEKKVVIQLTKQSFAFVFDRETGEPYWPIYEVEVPKSDVPGEWTSPTQPIPSLPEAYDRSGVSRNDLIDYTPEISQAVENLIKDYRLGPLYTPPSLAESKDGTKGTLSLPFPTGGSNWEGGAYDPETNLLYVPSQTRLALLSLKDGDESTDVRYVASNSPKLEVFGIPIAQPPWGRITAIDMNSGKIKWSVANGETPEAIINNPYLKGVEIPRTGKATRAGLLLTKTLLFAGEGFGGDPVFRAHDKYNGKIISEIVLPGSQSSPPSTYMINNRQFIIMTISDGKSPAELIALSLPGSKLNGTH
;
A
#
# COMPACT_ATOMS: atom_id res chain seq x y z
N MET A 1 54.91 39.26 25.97
CA MET A 1 55.83 38.22 25.45
C MET A 1 55.12 36.88 25.62
N SER A 2 54.30 36.43 24.67
CA SER A 2 54.59 35.75 23.38
C SER A 2 54.69 34.20 23.45
N ARG A 3 53.55 33.56 23.11
CA ARG A 3 53.34 32.37 22.23
C ARG A 3 53.86 30.97 22.69
N PHE A 4 53.19 29.83 22.47
CA PHE A 4 52.38 29.35 21.32
C PHE A 4 51.28 28.32 21.73
N PHE A 5 50.28 28.20 20.85
CA PHE A 5 49.06 27.36 20.87
C PHE A 5 49.30 25.84 20.74
N SER A 6 48.34 25.04 21.24
CA SER A 6 47.73 23.95 20.47
C SER A 6 46.32 23.62 21.03
N THR A 7 45.28 23.88 20.24
CA THR A 7 43.89 23.51 20.50
C THR A 7 43.52 22.45 19.46
N ILE A 8 43.27 21.22 19.88
CA ILE A 8 42.63 20.20 19.05
C ILE A 8 41.12 20.33 19.28
N LEU A 9 40.43 20.83 18.27
CA LEU A 9 38.98 20.80 18.17
C LEU A 9 38.62 19.41 17.59
N LEU A 10 38.04 18.54 18.41
CA LEU A 10 37.40 17.31 17.92
C LEU A 10 36.12 17.72 17.18
N LEU A 11 36.16 17.59 15.85
CA LEU A 11 34.97 17.57 15.01
C LEU A 11 34.19 16.30 15.34
N ILE A 12 33.11 16.43 16.11
CA ILE A 12 32.03 15.45 16.10
C ILE A 12 31.32 15.63 14.76
N PRO A 13 31.23 14.61 13.89
CA PRO A 13 30.37 14.72 12.72
C PRO A 13 28.94 14.91 13.23
N SER A 14 28.34 16.05 12.91
CA SER A 14 26.91 16.26 13.11
C SER A 14 26.18 15.27 12.21
N ILE A 15 25.71 14.16 12.78
CA ILE A 15 24.73 13.29 12.14
C ILE A 15 23.49 14.16 11.89
N SER A 16 23.21 14.40 10.62
CA SER A 16 22.09 15.23 10.21
C SER A 16 20.78 14.51 10.54
N PHE A 17 19.90 15.20 11.25
CA PHE A 17 18.50 14.80 11.49
C PHE A 17 17.74 14.31 10.26
N SER A 18 18.18 14.69 9.04
CA SER A 18 17.58 14.21 7.80
C SER A 18 17.73 12.70 7.58
N ASN A 19 18.79 12.07 8.09
CA ASN A 19 19.08 10.65 7.83
C ASN A 19 18.15 9.72 8.62
N GLY A 20 17.86 10.02 9.89
CA GLY A 20 17.03 9.17 10.76
C GLY A 20 15.56 9.04 10.31
N ALA A 21 14.95 10.14 9.85
CA ALA A 21 13.57 10.15 9.37
C ALA A 21 13.40 9.37 8.04
N GLU A 22 14.38 9.51 7.14
CA GLU A 22 14.43 8.79 5.86
C GLU A 22 14.66 7.29 6.09
N LEU A 23 15.60 6.92 6.96
CA LEU A 23 15.83 5.53 7.35
C LEU A 23 14.60 4.89 8.00
N PHE A 24 13.93 5.59 8.93
CA PHE A 24 12.68 5.12 9.54
C PHE A 24 11.57 4.95 8.49
N SER A 25 11.45 5.87 7.53
CA SER A 25 10.51 5.78 6.41
C SER A 25 10.76 4.52 5.55
N ILE A 26 12.00 4.32 5.12
CA ILE A 26 12.41 3.24 4.21
C ILE A 26 12.26 1.86 4.85
N HIS A 27 12.59 1.76 6.15
CA HIS A 27 12.79 0.48 6.83
C HIS A 27 11.73 0.14 7.88
N CYS A 28 11.02 1.12 8.42
CA CYS A 28 10.15 0.92 9.58
C CYS A 28 8.66 1.22 9.30
N SER A 29 8.37 2.19 8.42
CA SER A 29 7.00 2.68 8.17
C SER A 29 6.04 1.71 7.47
N GLY A 30 6.57 0.59 6.95
CA GLY A 30 5.79 -0.46 6.27
C GLY A 30 5.15 -1.48 7.20
N CYS A 31 5.71 -1.71 8.40
CA CYS A 31 5.23 -2.76 9.31
C CYS A 31 4.82 -2.26 10.69
N HIS A 32 5.17 -1.02 11.07
CA HIS A 32 4.90 -0.48 12.40
C HIS A 32 4.27 0.91 12.37
N ALA A 33 3.11 1.02 13.01
CA ALA A 33 2.57 2.31 13.42
C ALA A 33 3.40 2.91 14.54
N SER A 34 3.61 4.21 14.51
CA SER A 34 4.61 4.91 15.32
C SER A 34 4.53 4.66 16.85
N ILE A 35 3.38 4.32 17.45
CA ILE A 35 3.16 4.36 18.94
C ILE A 35 3.89 3.21 19.61
N GLU A 36 3.77 2.00 19.08
CA GLU A 36 4.07 0.81 19.88
C GLU A 36 5.58 0.63 20.03
N ILE A 37 6.28 1.11 19.00
CA ILE A 37 7.71 1.35 18.98
C ILE A 37 8.07 2.62 19.76
N GLN A 38 7.39 3.76 19.54
CA GLN A 38 7.74 5.02 20.22
C GLN A 38 7.61 4.94 21.75
N SER A 39 6.61 4.25 22.31
CA SER A 39 6.44 4.18 23.76
C SER A 39 7.41 3.18 24.39
N ASN A 40 7.61 2.00 23.79
CA ASN A 40 8.48 0.98 24.38
C ASN A 40 9.96 1.28 24.13
N TRP A 41 10.34 1.73 22.94
CA TRP A 41 11.75 1.98 22.59
C TRP A 41 12.29 3.31 23.13
N SER A 42 11.43 4.32 23.30
CA SER A 42 11.86 5.59 23.92
C SER A 42 12.08 5.51 25.44
N GLU A 43 11.78 4.35 26.04
CA GLU A 43 12.05 4.04 27.44
C GLU A 43 13.21 3.06 27.63
N LEU A 44 13.76 2.51 26.54
CA LEU A 44 14.92 1.62 26.58
C LEU A 44 16.21 2.41 26.80
N SER A 45 17.19 1.77 27.44
CA SER A 45 18.58 2.24 27.38
C SER A 45 19.08 2.14 25.93
N GLU A 46 20.15 2.86 25.60
CA GLU A 46 20.76 2.78 24.26
C GLU A 46 21.17 1.35 23.90
N ASP A 47 21.75 0.63 24.86
CA ASP A 47 22.14 -0.77 24.71
C ASP A 47 20.92 -1.67 24.46
N ASP A 48 19.83 -1.46 25.19
CA ASP A 48 18.60 -2.25 25.03
C ASP A 48 17.89 -1.94 23.71
N PHE A 49 17.87 -0.65 23.31
CA PHE A 49 17.35 -0.22 22.02
C PHE A 49 18.10 -0.91 20.89
N LEU A 50 19.43 -0.80 20.88
CA LEU A 50 20.28 -1.42 19.85
C LEU A 50 20.11 -2.95 19.85
N ASN A 51 20.06 -3.58 21.03
CA ASN A 51 19.90 -5.03 21.15
C ASN A 51 18.54 -5.55 20.63
N ILE A 52 17.44 -4.81 20.86
CA ILE A 52 16.11 -5.20 20.37
C ILE A 52 15.96 -4.88 18.89
N THR A 53 16.31 -3.66 18.48
CA THR A 53 16.09 -3.18 17.11
C THR A 53 17.01 -3.87 16.11
N SER A 54 18.26 -4.16 16.44
CA SER A 54 19.16 -4.96 15.58
C SER A 54 18.70 -6.41 15.36
N LYS A 55 17.75 -6.92 16.14
CA LYS A 55 17.23 -8.29 16.00
C LYS A 55 15.87 -8.38 15.33
N THR A 56 15.18 -7.26 15.24
CA THR A 56 13.78 -7.20 14.80
C THR A 56 13.55 -6.23 13.64
N MET A 57 14.51 -5.33 13.36
CA MET A 57 14.39 -4.26 12.39
C MET A 57 15.61 -4.15 11.47
N PRO A 58 15.44 -3.78 10.19
CA PRO A 58 14.17 -3.65 9.48
C PRO A 58 13.42 -5.00 9.43
N PRO A 59 12.08 -5.04 9.36
CA PRO A 59 11.32 -6.30 9.34
C PRO A 59 11.67 -7.20 8.15
N ASP A 60 12.07 -6.59 7.04
CA ASP A 60 12.57 -7.21 5.83
C ASP A 60 14.07 -7.58 5.89
N ALA A 61 14.77 -7.22 6.97
CA ALA A 61 16.23 -7.26 7.05
C ALA A 61 16.85 -7.19 8.47
N ALA A 62 16.29 -7.87 9.48
CA ALA A 62 16.52 -7.57 10.90
C ALA A 62 17.99 -7.54 11.40
N GLY A 63 18.62 -6.36 11.48
CA GLY A 63 20.05 -6.20 11.81
C GLY A 63 20.90 -5.71 10.63
N SER A 64 20.28 -5.25 9.56
CA SER A 64 20.96 -4.79 8.35
C SER A 64 21.43 -3.35 8.38
N LEU A 65 20.99 -2.57 9.38
CA LEU A 65 21.44 -1.19 9.54
C LEU A 65 22.75 -1.19 10.34
N ASP A 66 23.61 -0.23 10.07
CA ASP A 66 24.77 -0.03 10.94
C ASP A 66 24.39 0.65 12.26
N GLU A 67 25.32 0.68 13.21
CA GLU A 67 25.07 1.23 14.55
C GLU A 67 24.70 2.73 14.47
N ASP A 68 25.34 3.50 13.59
CA ASP A 68 25.06 4.92 13.40
C ASP A 68 23.65 5.14 12.80
N GLU A 69 23.18 4.24 11.94
CA GLU A 69 21.84 4.25 11.37
C GLU A 69 20.76 3.89 12.40
N TYR A 70 21.01 2.88 13.24
CA TYR A 70 20.12 2.60 14.38
C TYR A 70 20.07 3.78 15.35
N LEU A 71 21.21 4.42 15.62
CA LEU A 71 21.28 5.61 16.46
C LEU A 71 20.58 6.80 15.82
N ALA A 72 20.68 7.00 14.50
CA ALA A 72 19.94 8.04 13.80
C ALA A 72 18.41 7.81 13.85
N ILE A 73 17.96 6.55 13.74
CA ILE A 73 16.55 6.18 13.94
C ILE A 73 16.13 6.42 15.39
N LYS A 74 16.96 6.05 16.37
CA LYS A 74 16.73 6.29 17.80
C LYS A 74 16.57 7.78 18.07
N ASP A 75 17.52 8.60 17.63
CA ASP A 75 17.52 10.04 17.86
C ASP A 75 16.28 10.68 17.23
N TYR A 76 15.88 10.25 16.03
CA TYR A 76 14.63 10.68 15.41
C TYR A 76 13.39 10.29 16.25
N ILE A 77 13.29 9.03 16.72
CA ILE A 77 12.19 8.54 17.57
C ILE A 77 12.13 9.29 18.90
N PHE A 78 13.28 9.57 19.51
CA PHE A 78 13.39 10.26 20.79
C PHE A 78 13.07 11.75 20.66
N ASP A 79 13.44 12.42 19.57
CA ASP A 79 13.08 13.82 19.35
C ASP A 79 11.57 14.01 19.08
N LEU A 80 10.92 13.05 18.42
CA LEU A 80 9.45 13.04 18.27
C LEU A 80 8.75 13.06 19.65
N LYS A 81 9.29 12.37 20.66
CA LYS A 81 8.78 12.39 22.05
C LYS A 81 8.85 13.78 22.68
N TYR A 82 9.91 14.54 22.44
CA TYR A 82 10.07 15.88 23.00
C TYR A 82 9.19 16.94 22.31
N SER A 83 8.67 16.64 21.12
CA SER A 83 7.73 17.49 20.39
C SER A 83 6.24 17.22 20.71
N GLY A 84 5.90 16.06 21.27
CA GLY A 84 4.52 15.62 21.52
C GLY A 84 4.15 15.61 23.00
N SER A 85 3.38 16.59 23.45
CA SER A 85 2.77 16.55 24.79
C SER A 85 1.61 15.55 24.80
N ILE A 86 1.74 14.47 25.59
CA ILE A 86 0.69 13.46 25.79
C ILE A 86 -0.45 14.11 26.60
N GLN A 87 -1.58 14.39 25.95
CA GLN A 87 -2.82 14.72 26.68
C GLN A 87 -3.58 13.43 27.00
N LYS A 88 -3.76 13.16 28.29
CA LYS A 88 -4.72 12.15 28.79
C LYS A 88 -6.14 12.67 28.53
N ILE A 89 -6.92 11.97 27.70
CA ILE A 89 -8.36 12.22 27.54
C ILE A 89 -9.14 11.05 28.14
N GLU A 90 -10.12 11.36 28.97
CA GLU A 90 -10.99 10.38 29.62
C GLU A 90 -12.11 9.87 28.68
N LYS A 91 -12.17 8.54 28.60
CA LYS A 91 -13.20 7.57 28.19
C LYS A 91 -14.56 8.06 27.65
N TYR A 92 -14.76 7.92 26.33
CA TYR A 92 -15.87 7.34 25.52
C TYR A 92 -15.51 7.61 24.03
N PRO A 93 -16.02 6.88 23.02
CA PRO A 93 -15.94 7.41 21.65
C PRO A 93 -16.68 8.74 21.63
N THR A 94 -16.03 9.77 21.09
CA THR A 94 -16.57 11.14 21.13
C THR A 94 -16.72 11.68 19.72
N THR A 95 -17.86 12.32 19.49
CA THR A 95 -18.11 13.08 18.27
C THR A 95 -18.07 14.55 18.64
N GLN A 96 -17.26 15.32 17.90
CA GLN A 96 -17.25 16.77 17.96
C GLN A 96 -17.88 17.29 16.68
N SER A 97 -19.11 17.79 16.77
CA SER A 97 -19.79 18.42 15.65
C SER A 97 -19.59 19.94 15.69
N PHE A 98 -19.21 20.50 14.55
CA PHE A 98 -19.10 21.93 14.31
C PHE A 98 -20.29 22.39 13.46
N LYS A 99 -20.29 23.66 13.05
CA LYS A 99 -21.39 24.23 12.29
C LYS A 99 -21.59 23.44 10.99
N VAL A 100 -22.75 22.79 10.85
CA VAL A 100 -23.15 22.15 9.60
C VAL A 100 -23.33 23.25 8.54
N PRO A 101 -22.66 23.17 7.37
CA PRO A 101 -22.86 24.11 6.28
C PRO A 101 -24.34 24.22 5.91
N ASN A 102 -24.77 25.39 5.43
CA ASN A 102 -26.16 25.58 5.01
C ASN A 102 -26.45 24.62 3.84
N LYS A 103 -27.38 23.67 4.04
CA LYS A 103 -27.70 22.56 3.12
C LYS A 103 -28.51 23.00 1.89
N GLU A 104 -28.15 24.10 1.25
CA GLU A 104 -28.66 24.34 -0.10
C GLU A 104 -28.12 23.24 -1.02
N SER A 105 -28.96 22.75 -1.95
CA SER A 105 -28.54 21.73 -2.91
C SER A 105 -27.38 22.26 -3.73
N ARG A 106 -26.18 21.70 -3.50
CA ARG A 106 -24.97 22.02 -4.25
C ARG A 106 -24.83 20.99 -5.37
N PRO A 107 -24.82 21.37 -6.66
CA PRO A 107 -24.53 20.43 -7.73
C PRO A 107 -23.13 19.84 -7.52
N GLU A 108 -23.03 18.51 -7.55
CA GLU A 108 -21.78 17.77 -7.33
C GLU A 108 -21.53 16.68 -8.38
N ILE A 109 -20.26 16.42 -8.66
CA ILE A 109 -19.77 15.17 -9.25
C ILE A 109 -18.86 14.54 -8.20
N PRO A 110 -19.30 13.47 -7.53
CA PRO A 110 -18.62 12.93 -6.35
C PRO A 110 -17.44 12.02 -6.72
N TRP A 111 -16.65 11.68 -5.70
CA TRP A 111 -15.64 10.62 -5.75
C TRP A 111 -15.94 9.65 -4.59
N GLN A 112 -16.60 8.53 -4.89
CA GLN A 112 -17.39 7.78 -3.90
C GLN A 112 -16.64 6.61 -3.27
N HIS A 113 -15.62 6.07 -3.96
CA HIS A 113 -14.90 4.86 -3.54
C HIS A 113 -13.38 5.04 -3.65
N PHE A 114 -12.64 4.04 -3.13
CA PHE A 114 -11.16 4.00 -3.14
C PHE A 114 -10.51 4.17 -4.54
N GLY A 115 -11.21 3.85 -5.63
CA GLY A 115 -10.73 4.11 -6.99
C GLY A 115 -11.64 5.03 -7.79
N GLY A 116 -12.33 5.95 -7.13
CA GLY A 116 -13.28 6.90 -7.72
C GLY A 116 -14.69 6.37 -7.76
N LYS A 117 -14.87 5.23 -8.41
CA LYS A 117 -16.09 4.43 -8.40
C LYS A 117 -15.79 3.02 -7.89
N ILE A 118 -16.84 2.23 -7.70
CA ILE A 118 -16.72 0.85 -7.22
C ILE A 118 -15.92 -0.07 -8.17
N ASN A 119 -15.78 0.34 -9.44
CA ASN A 119 -15.01 -0.34 -10.48
C ASN A 119 -13.48 -0.07 -10.43
N ALA A 120 -13.02 0.76 -9.49
CA ALA A 120 -11.62 1.06 -9.22
C ALA A 120 -10.77 1.65 -10.39
N GLN A 121 -11.39 2.28 -11.40
CA GLN A 121 -10.66 2.79 -12.58
C GLN A 121 -9.77 4.03 -12.33
N ARG A 122 -9.94 4.73 -11.19
CA ARG A 122 -9.30 6.03 -10.89
C ARG A 122 -9.50 7.09 -11.99
N TYR A 123 -10.62 6.99 -12.71
CA TYR A 123 -11.01 7.88 -13.79
C TYR A 123 -12.12 8.84 -13.34
N SER A 124 -11.99 10.12 -13.71
CA SER A 124 -13.06 11.11 -13.62
C SER A 124 -13.36 11.72 -14.99
N PRO A 125 -14.63 11.82 -15.40
CA PRO A 125 -15.01 12.47 -16.65
C PRO A 125 -14.92 14.01 -16.60
N ILE A 126 -14.62 14.60 -15.43
CA ILE A 126 -14.53 16.05 -15.27
C ILE A 126 -13.36 16.61 -16.09
N ASP A 127 -13.63 17.62 -16.92
CA ASP A 127 -12.69 18.21 -17.88
C ASP A 127 -12.47 19.73 -17.69
N LEU A 128 -12.84 20.30 -16.53
CA LEU A 128 -12.61 21.72 -16.24
C LEU A 128 -11.12 22.07 -16.15
N ILE A 129 -10.28 21.13 -15.70
CA ILE A 129 -8.82 21.27 -15.70
C ILE A 129 -8.26 20.57 -16.95
N ASP A 130 -7.50 21.31 -17.77
CA ASP A 130 -6.96 20.84 -19.04
C ASP A 130 -5.52 21.33 -19.29
N ASN A 131 -4.99 21.06 -20.48
CA ASN A 131 -3.64 21.44 -20.87
C ASN A 131 -3.41 22.97 -20.94
N GLU A 132 -4.45 23.79 -21.08
CA GLU A 132 -4.33 25.24 -21.20
C GLU A 132 -4.26 25.92 -19.82
N ASN A 133 -5.01 25.36 -18.86
CA ASN A 133 -5.24 26.00 -17.56
C ASN A 133 -4.59 25.28 -16.36
N VAL A 134 -4.09 24.04 -16.50
CA VAL A 134 -3.55 23.26 -15.37
C VAL A 134 -2.39 23.95 -14.64
N LYS A 135 -1.61 24.77 -15.36
CA LYS A 135 -0.53 25.59 -14.79
C LYS A 135 -0.99 26.65 -13.79
N ASP A 136 -2.29 26.97 -13.78
CA ASP A 136 -2.90 27.96 -12.92
C ASP A 136 -3.48 27.35 -11.63
N LEU A 137 -3.33 26.04 -11.42
CA LEU A 137 -3.80 25.39 -10.19
C LEU A 137 -3.11 25.98 -8.95
N GLU A 138 -3.93 26.30 -7.95
CA GLU A 138 -3.48 26.78 -6.65
C GLU A 138 -4.10 25.95 -5.51
N ILE A 139 -3.48 26.00 -4.34
CA ILE A 139 -4.05 25.41 -3.13
C ILE A 139 -5.27 26.24 -2.71
N ALA A 140 -6.46 25.67 -2.88
CA ALA A 140 -7.72 26.30 -2.51
C ALA A 140 -7.92 26.29 -0.98
N TRP A 141 -7.58 25.18 -0.33
CA TRP A 141 -7.61 25.04 1.12
C TRP A 141 -6.66 23.92 1.59
N ARG A 142 -6.31 23.97 2.87
CA ARG A 142 -5.46 22.97 3.56
C ARG A 142 -6.12 22.61 4.88
N TRP A 143 -6.06 21.33 5.23
CA TRP A 143 -6.57 20.80 6.47
C TRP A 143 -5.48 19.96 7.16
N LYS A 144 -5.28 20.17 8.46
CA LYS A 144 -4.14 19.58 9.20
C LYS A 144 -4.61 18.52 10.19
N SER A 145 -3.95 17.36 10.20
CA SER A 145 -4.32 16.26 11.11
C SER A 145 -3.58 16.28 12.46
N LYS A 146 -2.84 17.35 12.77
CA LYS A 146 -1.85 17.40 13.88
C LYS A 146 -2.40 17.06 15.27
N ASP A 147 -3.69 17.24 15.51
CA ASP A 147 -4.33 17.10 16.82
C ASP A 147 -5.08 15.74 16.95
N PHE A 148 -4.84 14.78 16.04
CA PHE A 148 -5.55 13.48 16.02
C PHE A 148 -4.68 12.27 16.40
N GLY A 149 -5.20 11.49 17.35
CA GLY A 149 -4.57 10.27 17.86
C GLY A 149 -3.60 10.51 19.02
N ASN A 150 -2.92 9.46 19.51
CA ASN A 150 -2.02 9.58 20.66
C ASN A 150 -0.63 10.11 20.28
N PHE A 151 -0.25 10.08 18.99
CA PHE A 151 0.91 10.77 18.41
C PHE A 151 0.54 11.42 17.08
N GLN A 152 1.43 12.29 16.62
CA GLN A 152 1.36 12.93 15.30
C GLN A 152 1.69 11.96 14.17
N GLU A 153 0.71 11.68 13.33
CA GLU A 153 0.90 10.87 12.13
C GLU A 153 1.63 11.67 11.04
N ILE A 154 2.89 11.34 10.79
CA ILE A 154 3.76 12.01 9.80
C ILE A 154 3.54 11.51 8.36
N ARG A 155 2.78 10.42 8.20
CA ARG A 155 2.45 9.79 6.92
C ARG A 155 1.01 9.32 6.98
N ASN A 156 0.13 9.98 6.24
CA ASN A 156 -1.27 9.59 6.13
C ASN A 156 -1.53 9.03 4.73
N VAL A 157 -1.90 7.75 4.65
CA VAL A 157 -2.18 7.05 3.40
C VAL A 157 -3.68 7.01 3.07
N SER A 158 -4.49 7.72 3.84
CA SER A 158 -5.94 7.75 3.69
C SER A 158 -6.31 8.49 2.42
N MET A 159 -7.07 7.81 1.57
CA MET A 159 -7.59 8.39 0.36
C MET A 159 -8.95 9.04 0.65
N PRO A 160 -9.09 10.37 0.48
CA PRO A 160 -10.34 11.06 0.74
C PRO A 160 -11.41 10.65 -0.27
N ILE A 161 -12.63 10.41 0.20
CA ILE A 161 -13.83 10.33 -0.65
C ILE A 161 -14.66 11.60 -0.48
N MET A 162 -15.40 11.99 -1.51
CA MET A 162 -16.29 13.15 -1.49
C MET A 162 -17.70 12.73 -1.90
N ARG A 163 -18.68 13.06 -1.05
CA ARG A 163 -20.11 12.84 -1.30
C ARG A 163 -20.93 13.77 -0.41
N ASN A 164 -22.12 14.18 -0.86
CA ASN A 164 -23.04 14.99 -0.06
C ASN A 164 -22.40 16.34 0.37
N GLY A 165 -21.57 16.91 -0.50
CA GLY A 165 -20.81 18.14 -0.26
C GLY A 165 -19.74 18.04 0.84
N LEU A 166 -19.45 16.85 1.34
CA LEU A 166 -18.45 16.61 2.38
C LEU A 166 -17.34 15.70 1.85
N VAL A 167 -16.12 15.98 2.29
CA VAL A 167 -14.97 15.10 2.18
C VAL A 167 -14.87 14.27 3.46
N PHE A 168 -14.74 12.96 3.34
CA PHE A 168 -14.52 12.03 4.45
C PHE A 168 -13.14 11.40 4.37
N ILE A 169 -12.44 11.32 5.49
CA ILE A 169 -11.07 10.82 5.56
C ILE A 169 -10.74 10.23 6.94
N GLY A 170 -9.90 9.20 6.95
CA GLY A 170 -9.29 8.65 8.18
C GLY A 170 -8.03 9.44 8.56
N VAL A 171 -7.87 9.76 9.84
CA VAL A 171 -6.79 10.63 10.34
C VAL A 171 -6.24 10.18 11.67
N GLY A 172 -4.94 10.36 11.85
CA GLY A 172 -4.26 10.17 13.12
C GLY A 172 -4.03 8.70 13.47
N SER A 173 -3.17 8.50 14.47
CA SER A 173 -2.70 7.17 14.90
C SER A 173 -3.79 6.21 15.34
N THR A 174 -4.91 6.73 15.81
CA THR A 174 -6.07 5.95 16.29
C THR A 174 -7.15 5.78 15.24
N ARG A 175 -6.97 6.29 14.01
CA ARG A 175 -7.98 6.28 12.94
C ARG A 175 -9.27 7.02 13.31
N SER A 176 -9.13 8.26 13.74
CA SER A 176 -10.27 9.18 13.80
C SER A 176 -10.84 9.40 12.41
N ILE A 177 -12.14 9.65 12.31
CA ILE A 177 -12.80 9.97 11.04
C ILE A 177 -13.19 11.44 11.05
N ALA A 178 -12.83 12.16 10.00
CA ALA A 178 -13.18 13.57 9.84
C ALA A 178 -14.11 13.75 8.63
N ALA A 179 -15.11 14.63 8.80
CA ALA A 179 -15.87 15.21 7.70
C ALA A 179 -15.52 16.70 7.57
N ILE A 180 -15.25 17.10 6.33
CA ILE A 180 -14.75 18.42 5.97
C ILE A 180 -15.63 18.96 4.85
N ASP A 181 -16.03 20.22 4.89
CA ASP A 181 -16.76 20.83 3.79
C ASP A 181 -15.89 20.83 2.53
N ALA A 182 -16.41 20.24 1.46
CA ALA A 182 -15.65 19.99 0.24
C ALA A 182 -15.27 21.29 -0.50
N GLU A 183 -15.97 22.39 -0.28
CA GLU A 183 -15.73 23.64 -0.99
C GLU A 183 -14.68 24.51 -0.30
N ASN A 184 -14.74 24.61 1.04
CA ASN A 184 -13.94 25.58 1.80
C ASN A 184 -12.95 24.96 2.81
N GLY A 185 -12.99 23.64 3.04
CA GLY A 185 -12.06 22.96 3.95
C GLY A 185 -12.39 23.11 5.44
N GLU A 186 -13.55 23.66 5.80
CA GLU A 186 -13.99 23.75 7.20
C GLU A 186 -14.33 22.36 7.76
N THR A 187 -13.83 22.03 8.95
CA THR A 187 -14.24 20.82 9.66
C THR A 187 -15.72 20.89 10.02
N VAL A 188 -16.49 19.88 9.61
CA VAL A 188 -17.90 19.75 9.96
C VAL A 188 -18.08 18.88 11.20
N TRP A 189 -17.44 17.71 11.24
CA TRP A 189 -17.39 16.88 12.44
C TRP A 189 -16.15 16.01 12.46
N ILE A 190 -15.78 15.58 13.66
CA ILE A 190 -14.75 14.56 13.89
C ILE A 190 -15.30 13.50 14.83
N TRP A 191 -15.07 12.24 14.50
CA TRP A 191 -15.33 11.09 15.34
C TRP A 191 -14.03 10.47 15.81
N HIS A 192 -13.90 10.24 17.12
CA HIS A 192 -12.75 9.57 17.73
C HIS A 192 -13.15 8.18 18.22
N PRO A 193 -12.50 7.10 17.73
CA PRO A 193 -12.64 5.79 18.34
C PRO A 193 -12.02 5.79 19.73
N ASN A 194 -12.55 4.93 20.60
CA ASN A 194 -11.95 4.64 21.90
C ASN A 194 -11.94 3.14 22.13
N GLU A 195 -10.82 2.50 21.83
CA GLU A 195 -10.70 1.04 21.87
C GLU A 195 -9.89 0.54 23.08
N GLY A 196 -9.30 1.45 23.88
CA GLY A 196 -8.49 1.09 25.06
C GLY A 196 -7.40 0.07 24.73
N ASP A 197 -7.33 -1.02 25.49
CA ASP A 197 -6.34 -2.09 25.31
C ASP A 197 -6.43 -2.75 23.92
N ARG A 198 -7.60 -2.74 23.29
CA ARG A 198 -7.80 -3.27 21.94
C ARG A 198 -7.05 -2.46 20.88
N PHE A 199 -6.90 -1.14 21.07
CA PHE A 199 -6.01 -0.33 20.24
C PHE A 199 -4.55 -0.71 20.47
N SER A 200 -4.14 -0.90 21.73
CA SER A 200 -2.77 -1.27 22.07
C SER A 200 -2.36 -2.56 21.37
N SER A 201 -3.21 -3.60 21.40
CA SER A 201 -2.95 -4.90 20.77
C SER A 201 -3.21 -4.96 19.25
N ALA A 202 -3.68 -3.87 18.62
CA ALA A 202 -4.08 -3.89 17.22
C ALA A 202 -2.90 -4.17 16.26
N ALA A 203 -3.09 -5.12 15.34
CA ALA A 203 -2.07 -5.45 14.33
C ALA A 203 -1.84 -4.30 13.32
N ARG A 204 -2.85 -3.47 13.07
CA ARG A 204 -2.83 -2.40 12.07
C ARG A 204 -3.42 -1.11 12.66
N LYS A 205 -2.63 -0.04 12.79
CA LYS A 205 -3.05 1.24 13.38
C LYS A 205 -3.05 2.35 12.32
N ASP A 206 -2.96 3.61 12.74
CA ASP A 206 -2.90 4.79 11.88
C ASP A 206 -4.19 5.07 11.09
N SER A 207 -4.17 6.08 10.23
CA SER A 207 -5.33 6.58 9.47
C SER A 207 -6.03 5.56 8.58
N GLY A 208 -5.37 4.44 8.26
CA GLY A 208 -5.84 3.51 7.23
C GLY A 208 -5.90 4.18 5.84
N LYS A 209 -6.36 3.43 4.84
CA LYS A 209 -6.38 3.85 3.43
C LYS A 209 -7.65 4.61 3.02
N GLY A 210 -8.63 4.76 3.92
CA GLY A 210 -9.86 5.51 3.62
C GLY A 210 -11.04 5.02 4.44
N VAL A 211 -12.23 5.48 4.02
CA VAL A 211 -13.54 5.07 4.54
C VAL A 211 -14.44 4.66 3.37
N ALA A 212 -15.60 4.08 3.67
CA ALA A 212 -16.66 3.86 2.69
C ALA A 212 -17.89 4.71 2.99
N TYR A 213 -18.73 4.90 1.98
CA TYR A 213 -19.99 5.63 2.09
C TYR A 213 -21.15 4.69 1.78
N PHE A 214 -22.24 4.81 2.53
CA PHE A 214 -23.48 4.07 2.32
C PHE A 214 -24.66 5.06 2.31
N GLU A 215 -25.56 4.90 1.36
CA GLU A 215 -26.80 5.67 1.25
C GLU A 215 -27.93 4.69 0.95
N ASP A 216 -28.92 4.62 1.84
CA ASP A 216 -30.07 3.73 1.65
C ASP A 216 -31.18 4.36 0.78
N ASP A 217 -32.17 3.54 0.41
CA ASP A 217 -33.35 3.96 -0.34
C ASP A 217 -34.21 5.04 0.38
N ASN A 218 -34.01 5.24 1.69
CA ASN A 218 -34.67 6.28 2.48
C ASN A 218 -33.77 7.53 2.67
N GLU A 219 -32.71 7.65 1.87
CA GLU A 219 -31.71 8.72 1.91
C GLU A 219 -30.96 8.86 3.26
N LYS A 220 -30.89 7.78 4.05
CA LYS A 220 -30.00 7.75 5.22
C LYS A 220 -28.57 7.55 4.75
N LYS A 221 -27.72 8.50 5.15
CA LYS A 221 -26.33 8.59 4.71
C LYS A 221 -25.41 8.17 5.84
N ARG A 222 -24.47 7.27 5.56
CA ARG A 222 -23.53 6.73 6.52
C ARG A 222 -22.10 6.75 5.99
N VAL A 223 -21.16 6.93 6.90
CA VAL A 223 -19.74 6.67 6.70
C VAL A 223 -19.41 5.39 7.45
N ILE A 224 -18.85 4.42 6.72
CA ILE A 224 -18.46 3.12 7.25
C ILE A 224 -16.94 3.06 7.33
N ALA A 225 -16.41 2.65 8.48
CA ALA A 225 -14.97 2.52 8.70
C ALA A 225 -14.63 1.27 9.52
N ILE A 226 -13.38 0.82 9.42
CA ILE A 226 -12.84 -0.24 10.27
C ILE A 226 -11.78 0.39 11.17
N THR A 227 -11.92 0.28 12.49
CA THR A 227 -10.98 0.81 13.47
C THR A 227 -9.70 -0.04 13.60
N PRO A 228 -8.61 0.47 14.20
CA PRO A 228 -7.40 -0.31 14.44
C PRO A 228 -7.64 -1.62 15.18
N GLY A 229 -8.49 -1.60 16.22
CA GLY A 229 -8.89 -2.80 16.95
C GLY A 229 -9.77 -3.76 16.14
N TYR A 230 -9.98 -3.55 14.85
CA TYR A 230 -10.80 -4.43 14.01
C TYR A 230 -12.28 -4.42 14.43
N GLN A 231 -12.84 -3.22 14.59
CA GLN A 231 -14.27 -3.00 14.74
C GLN A 231 -14.82 -2.30 13.50
N LEU A 232 -15.95 -2.78 12.99
CA LEU A 232 -16.68 -2.12 11.91
C LEU A 232 -17.64 -1.10 12.53
N VAL A 233 -17.56 0.15 12.08
CA VAL A 233 -18.37 1.26 12.63
C VAL A 233 -19.20 1.92 11.55
N SER A 234 -20.42 2.31 11.91
CA SER A 234 -21.34 3.07 11.06
C SER A 234 -21.65 4.41 11.71
N LEU A 235 -21.35 5.51 11.02
CA LEU A 235 -21.52 6.88 11.49
C LEU A 235 -22.49 7.62 10.57
N ASP A 236 -23.40 8.41 11.13
CA ASP A 236 -24.22 9.34 10.36
C ASP A 236 -23.33 10.34 9.61
N ALA A 237 -23.50 10.43 8.28
CA ALA A 237 -22.59 11.17 7.43
C ALA A 237 -22.61 12.69 7.66
N ASP A 238 -23.73 13.23 8.17
CA ASP A 238 -23.87 14.67 8.40
C ASP A 238 -23.37 15.09 9.79
N THR A 239 -23.41 14.19 10.77
CA THR A 239 -23.17 14.53 12.18
C THR A 239 -21.98 13.82 12.82
N GLY A 240 -21.57 12.67 12.27
CA GLY A 240 -20.54 11.79 12.83
C GLY A 240 -21.03 10.92 13.99
N ILE A 241 -22.31 11.02 14.36
CA ILE A 241 -22.91 10.24 15.46
C ILE A 241 -23.04 8.79 15.02
N ALA A 242 -22.63 7.85 15.87
CA ALA A 242 -22.73 6.42 15.60
C ALA A 242 -24.20 5.99 15.39
N ASP A 243 -24.46 5.13 14.40
CA ASP A 243 -25.80 4.61 14.14
C ASP A 243 -26.20 3.59 15.20
N GLU A 244 -27.11 3.96 16.10
CA GLU A 244 -27.58 3.10 17.18
C GLU A 244 -28.19 1.76 16.72
N ASN A 245 -28.63 1.66 15.46
CA ASN A 245 -29.23 0.44 14.90
C ASN A 245 -28.20 -0.51 14.29
N PHE A 246 -26.93 -0.11 14.19
CA PHE A 246 -25.87 -0.90 13.61
C PHE A 246 -25.05 -1.61 14.69
N GLY A 247 -25.06 -2.94 14.71
CA GLY A 247 -24.38 -3.75 15.71
C GLY A 247 -24.79 -3.37 17.15
N ILE A 248 -23.79 -3.16 18.01
CA ILE A 248 -23.99 -2.66 19.39
C ILE A 248 -23.54 -1.20 19.43
N ASN A 249 -24.50 -0.27 19.45
CA ASN A 249 -24.26 1.18 19.50
C ASN A 249 -23.38 1.70 18.35
N GLY A 250 -23.64 1.25 17.12
CA GLY A 250 -22.92 1.64 15.91
C GLY A 250 -21.66 0.83 15.62
N ILE A 251 -21.43 -0.26 16.35
CA ILE A 251 -20.18 -1.03 16.31
C ILE A 251 -20.46 -2.53 16.15
N VAL A 252 -19.80 -3.15 15.19
CA VAL A 252 -19.72 -4.61 15.04
C VAL A 252 -18.29 -5.07 15.35
N ASP A 253 -18.16 -6.04 16.26
CA ASP A 253 -16.88 -6.67 16.57
C ASP A 253 -16.53 -7.73 15.52
N LEU A 254 -15.55 -7.42 14.65
CA LEU A 254 -15.15 -8.31 13.56
C LEU A 254 -14.34 -9.53 14.02
N THR A 255 -13.89 -9.57 15.27
CA THR A 255 -13.16 -10.72 15.83
C THR A 255 -14.09 -11.88 16.19
N VAL A 256 -15.38 -11.60 16.40
CA VAL A 256 -16.38 -12.62 16.74
C VAL A 256 -16.60 -13.54 15.54
N GLY A 257 -16.48 -14.84 15.79
CA GLY A 257 -16.68 -15.87 14.76
C GLY A 257 -15.49 -16.12 13.84
N MET A 258 -14.33 -15.52 14.10
CA MET A 258 -13.11 -15.84 13.37
C MET A 258 -12.66 -17.27 13.60
N ARG A 259 -12.22 -17.94 12.54
CA ARG A 259 -11.55 -19.24 12.64
C ARG A 259 -10.09 -19.02 13.06
N THR A 260 -9.69 -19.64 14.16
CA THR A 260 -8.34 -19.53 14.70
C THR A 260 -7.75 -20.93 14.91
N SER A 261 -6.43 -21.02 14.85
CA SER A 261 -5.70 -22.17 15.39
C SER A 261 -5.55 -22.02 16.91
N SER A 262 -5.44 -23.14 17.63
CA SER A 262 -5.70 -23.27 19.07
C SER A 262 -4.74 -22.54 20.03
N LYS A 263 -3.83 -21.66 19.56
CA LYS A 263 -2.70 -21.17 20.36
C LYS A 263 -2.24 -19.72 20.14
N GLN A 264 -2.96 -18.86 19.41
CA GLN A 264 -2.47 -17.50 19.15
C GLN A 264 -3.38 -16.38 19.66
N GLU A 265 -2.74 -15.29 20.09
CA GLU A 265 -3.36 -13.98 20.19
C GLU A 265 -3.80 -13.52 18.79
N LEU A 266 -4.89 -12.75 18.71
CA LEU A 266 -5.42 -12.28 17.44
C LEU A 266 -4.42 -11.33 16.77
N ASP A 267 -3.79 -11.79 15.69
CA ASP A 267 -2.91 -10.97 14.85
C ASP A 267 -3.66 -10.43 13.61
N VAL A 268 -4.75 -9.71 13.84
CA VAL A 268 -5.65 -9.25 12.78
C VAL A 268 -6.02 -7.79 12.97
N GLY A 269 -6.01 -7.05 11.87
CA GLY A 269 -6.60 -5.72 11.77
C GLY A 269 -7.13 -5.48 10.36
N SER A 270 -7.32 -4.21 10.01
CA SER A 270 -7.48 -3.80 8.61
C SER A 270 -6.79 -2.46 8.42
N THR A 271 -6.21 -2.27 7.22
CA THR A 271 -5.76 -0.95 6.76
C THR A 271 -6.62 -0.43 5.63
N SER A 272 -7.38 -1.27 4.93
CA SER A 272 -8.21 -0.85 3.79
C SER A 272 -9.63 -0.50 4.22
N PRO A 273 -10.31 0.42 3.52
CA PRO A 273 -11.74 0.62 3.75
C PRO A 273 -12.51 -0.67 3.44
N PRO A 274 -13.66 -0.91 4.11
CA PRO A 274 -14.59 -1.92 3.65
C PRO A 274 -15.12 -1.56 2.25
N LEU A 275 -15.61 -2.54 1.51
CA LEU A 275 -16.37 -2.28 0.29
C LEU A 275 -17.86 -2.25 0.63
N VAL A 276 -18.59 -1.24 0.18
CA VAL A 276 -20.05 -1.20 0.30
C VAL A 276 -20.63 -1.26 -1.11
N ILE A 277 -21.55 -2.20 -1.32
CA ILE A 277 -22.31 -2.41 -2.55
C ILE A 277 -23.73 -2.82 -2.18
N ASP A 278 -24.71 -2.09 -2.71
CA ASP A 278 -26.08 -2.14 -2.23
C ASP A 278 -26.14 -2.06 -0.68
N ASP A 279 -26.89 -2.96 -0.05
CA ASP A 279 -27.00 -3.13 1.40
C ASP A 279 -25.95 -4.09 2.01
N VAL A 280 -24.83 -4.37 1.33
CA VAL A 280 -23.80 -5.29 1.85
C VAL A 280 -22.47 -4.57 2.05
N ILE A 281 -21.93 -4.70 3.26
CA ILE A 281 -20.57 -4.29 3.63
C ILE A 281 -19.67 -5.53 3.59
N ILE A 282 -18.68 -5.54 2.70
CA ILE A 282 -17.69 -6.61 2.58
C ILE A 282 -16.41 -6.20 3.29
N VAL A 283 -15.91 -7.09 4.14
CA VAL A 283 -14.78 -6.86 5.02
C VAL A 283 -13.73 -7.97 4.86
N GLY A 284 -12.52 -7.58 4.49
CA GLY A 284 -11.30 -8.39 4.61
C GLY A 284 -10.52 -8.07 5.88
N SER A 285 -9.42 -8.80 6.11
CA SER A 285 -8.47 -8.57 7.21
C SER A 285 -7.10 -8.15 6.69
N ALA A 286 -6.17 -7.89 7.59
CA ALA A 286 -4.76 -7.73 7.31
C ALA A 286 -3.98 -8.22 8.54
N HIS A 287 -3.16 -9.26 8.35
CA HIS A 287 -2.29 -9.82 9.40
C HIS A 287 -0.97 -9.03 9.49
N LYS A 288 -0.08 -9.29 10.46
CA LYS A 288 1.29 -8.76 10.38
C LYS A 288 2.05 -9.42 9.23
N ALA A 289 3.08 -8.72 8.74
CA ALA A 289 3.99 -9.28 7.74
C ALA A 289 4.60 -10.59 8.24
N SER A 290 4.61 -11.61 7.40
CA SER A 290 4.93 -12.99 7.75
C SER A 290 6.35 -13.39 7.28
N PHE A 291 7.30 -12.45 7.32
CA PHE A 291 8.70 -12.71 7.00
C PHE A 291 9.41 -13.55 8.08
N ALA A 292 9.01 -13.36 9.34
CA ALA A 292 9.44 -14.13 10.50
C ALA A 292 8.25 -14.36 11.45
N PRO A 293 7.25 -15.17 11.06
CA PRO A 293 6.06 -15.36 11.87
C PRO A 293 6.39 -16.12 13.16
N ILE A 294 5.69 -15.79 14.25
CA ILE A 294 5.85 -16.46 15.55
C ILE A 294 5.41 -17.93 15.47
N SER A 295 4.47 -18.26 14.58
CA SER A 295 4.18 -19.65 14.28
C SER A 295 3.54 -19.82 12.92
N LYS A 296 3.67 -21.03 12.35
CA LYS A 296 2.99 -21.48 11.13
C LYS A 296 1.47 -21.51 11.27
N ALA A 297 0.97 -21.61 12.50
CA ALA A 297 -0.44 -21.64 12.80
C ALA A 297 -0.91 -20.20 13.04
N ASN A 298 -1.95 -19.73 12.38
CA ASN A 298 -2.41 -18.33 12.50
C ASN A 298 -3.94 -18.24 12.33
N VAL A 299 -4.50 -17.04 12.51
CA VAL A 299 -5.91 -16.72 12.25
C VAL A 299 -6.21 -16.80 10.75
N LYS A 300 -7.40 -17.30 10.39
CA LYS A 300 -7.83 -17.37 8.98
C LYS A 300 -8.25 -16.00 8.46
N GLY A 301 -7.85 -15.70 7.23
CA GLY A 301 -8.17 -14.46 6.53
C GLY A 301 -9.55 -14.39 5.88
N ASP A 302 -10.55 -15.06 6.44
CA ASP A 302 -11.88 -15.18 5.82
C ASP A 302 -12.50 -13.81 5.53
N VAL A 303 -13.12 -13.69 4.36
CA VAL A 303 -13.84 -12.48 3.93
C VAL A 303 -15.30 -12.60 4.35
N ARG A 304 -15.87 -11.53 4.91
CA ARG A 304 -17.22 -11.55 5.47
C ARG A 304 -18.09 -10.42 4.93
N GLY A 305 -19.35 -10.74 4.65
CA GLY A 305 -20.38 -9.79 4.25
C GLY A 305 -21.31 -9.49 5.42
N TYR A 306 -21.60 -8.22 5.64
CA TYR A 306 -22.48 -7.71 6.70
C TYR A 306 -23.59 -6.86 6.10
N ASP A 307 -24.76 -6.91 6.71
CA ASP A 307 -25.88 -6.05 6.37
C ASP A 307 -25.56 -4.59 6.69
N ALA A 308 -25.71 -3.68 5.72
CA ALA A 308 -25.32 -2.28 5.87
C ALA A 308 -26.20 -1.50 6.85
N HIS A 309 -27.43 -1.96 7.09
CA HIS A 309 -28.39 -1.32 8.00
C HIS A 309 -28.14 -1.70 9.45
N SER A 310 -27.91 -2.99 9.69
CA SER A 310 -27.92 -3.59 11.02
C SER A 310 -26.56 -4.09 11.49
N GLY A 311 -25.59 -4.27 10.59
CA GLY A 311 -24.29 -4.85 10.90
C GLY A 311 -24.31 -6.35 11.17
N ASN A 312 -25.44 -7.03 10.88
CA ASN A 312 -25.54 -8.48 11.03
C ASN A 312 -24.68 -9.20 9.99
N LEU A 313 -23.99 -10.27 10.40
CA LEU A 313 -23.25 -11.13 9.47
C LEU A 313 -24.22 -11.84 8.52
N LEU A 314 -24.01 -11.68 7.21
CA LEU A 314 -24.80 -12.32 6.15
C LEU A 314 -24.13 -13.60 5.66
N TRP A 315 -22.82 -13.56 5.42
CA TRP A 315 -22.06 -14.68 4.88
C TRP A 315 -20.57 -14.58 5.22
N THR A 316 -19.88 -15.73 5.14
CA THR A 316 -18.44 -15.85 5.25
C THR A 316 -17.93 -16.65 4.04
N PHE A 317 -16.93 -16.12 3.35
CA PHE A 317 -16.15 -16.85 2.36
C PHE A 317 -14.85 -17.33 3.00
N GLU A 318 -14.70 -18.65 3.14
CA GLU A 318 -13.52 -19.28 3.73
C GLU A 318 -12.37 -19.31 2.70
N THR A 319 -11.40 -18.42 2.84
CA THR A 319 -10.28 -18.29 1.89
C THR A 319 -9.29 -19.45 1.99
N ILE A 320 -9.15 -20.00 3.20
CA ILE A 320 -8.48 -21.29 3.43
C ILE A 320 -9.59 -22.32 3.67
N PRO A 321 -9.83 -23.24 2.73
CA PRO A 321 -10.96 -24.16 2.78
C PRO A 321 -10.89 -25.09 3.99
N SER A 322 -12.05 -25.52 4.47
CA SER A 322 -12.20 -26.57 5.47
C SER A 322 -12.16 -27.96 4.83
N LYS A 323 -11.92 -28.99 5.63
CA LYS A 323 -11.84 -30.38 5.14
C LYS A 323 -13.13 -30.79 4.41
N GLY A 324 -12.98 -31.19 3.15
CA GLY A 324 -14.09 -31.60 2.28
C GLY A 324 -14.63 -30.49 1.39
N GLU A 325 -14.16 -29.25 1.56
CA GLU A 325 -14.44 -28.14 0.66
C GLU A 325 -13.48 -28.11 -0.53
N TYR A 326 -13.90 -27.44 -1.59
CA TYR A 326 -13.10 -27.27 -2.79
C TYR A 326 -11.80 -26.51 -2.48
N GLY A 327 -10.68 -27.02 -2.99
CA GLY A 327 -9.34 -26.46 -2.76
C GLY A 327 -8.59 -27.05 -1.57
N TYR A 328 -9.26 -27.73 -0.63
CA TYR A 328 -8.59 -28.32 0.55
C TYR A 328 -7.52 -29.36 0.17
N ASP A 329 -7.72 -30.08 -0.92
CA ASP A 329 -6.80 -31.07 -1.47
C ASP A 329 -5.47 -30.45 -1.96
N THR A 330 -5.44 -29.14 -2.23
CA THR A 330 -4.21 -28.39 -2.54
C THR A 330 -3.37 -28.05 -1.30
N TRP A 331 -3.86 -28.35 -0.10
CA TRP A 331 -3.14 -28.17 1.16
C TRP A 331 -2.68 -29.52 1.69
N LEU A 332 -1.47 -29.90 1.30
CA LEU A 332 -0.92 -31.21 1.62
C LEU A 332 -0.64 -31.33 3.12
N ASN A 333 -0.64 -32.57 3.60
CA ASN A 333 -0.38 -32.93 5.00
C ASN A 333 -1.32 -32.26 6.03
N GLY A 334 -2.52 -31.83 5.61
CA GLY A 334 -3.47 -31.16 6.50
C GLY A 334 -3.05 -29.74 6.90
N SER A 335 -2.17 -29.10 6.12
CA SER A 335 -1.67 -27.75 6.43
C SER A 335 -2.77 -26.69 6.52
N ALA A 336 -3.86 -26.88 5.78
CA ALA A 336 -5.07 -26.05 5.89
C ALA A 336 -5.68 -26.05 7.31
N ASP A 337 -5.40 -27.00 8.20
CA ASP A 337 -6.04 -27.04 9.51
C ASP A 337 -5.45 -26.02 10.50
N TYR A 338 -4.22 -25.56 10.26
CA TYR A 338 -3.54 -24.60 11.15
C TYR A 338 -3.08 -23.32 10.46
N THR A 339 -2.71 -23.36 9.17
CA THR A 339 -2.18 -22.19 8.46
C THR A 339 -3.20 -21.06 8.43
N GLY A 340 -2.80 -19.83 8.75
CA GLY A 340 -3.68 -18.66 8.64
C GLY A 340 -3.25 -17.70 7.53
N ASN A 341 -3.62 -16.44 7.69
CA ASN A 341 -3.54 -15.39 6.67
C ASN A 341 -4.42 -15.72 5.45
N ALA A 342 -3.93 -15.50 4.22
CA ALA A 342 -4.71 -15.59 2.98
C ALA A 342 -5.99 -14.73 3.05
N SER A 343 -5.84 -13.47 3.48
CA SER A 343 -6.94 -12.51 3.59
C SER A 343 -6.98 -11.51 2.43
N VAL A 344 -7.90 -10.55 2.48
CA VAL A 344 -7.98 -9.44 1.53
C VAL A 344 -7.60 -8.14 2.24
N TRP A 345 -6.29 -7.87 2.32
CA TRP A 345 -5.78 -6.65 2.94
C TRP A 345 -5.78 -5.45 1.99
N ALA A 346 -5.77 -5.70 0.68
CA ALA A 346 -5.87 -4.69 -0.36
C ALA A 346 -7.33 -4.21 -0.53
N PRO A 347 -7.56 -2.99 -1.02
CA PRO A 347 -8.92 -2.55 -1.35
C PRO A 347 -9.55 -3.46 -2.42
N MET A 348 -10.87 -3.63 -2.35
CA MET A 348 -11.65 -4.45 -3.29
C MET A 348 -12.32 -3.60 -4.37
N SER A 349 -12.89 -4.26 -5.37
CA SER A 349 -13.79 -3.68 -6.35
C SER A 349 -14.99 -4.60 -6.58
N ALA A 350 -16.04 -4.08 -7.22
CA ALA A 350 -17.21 -4.85 -7.56
C ALA A 350 -17.81 -4.44 -8.90
N ASP A 351 -18.71 -5.29 -9.38
CA ASP A 351 -19.58 -5.05 -10.52
C ASP A 351 -21.04 -5.08 -10.05
N GLU A 352 -21.70 -3.94 -10.09
CA GLU A 352 -23.10 -3.79 -9.66
C GLU A 352 -24.08 -4.51 -10.59
N ASP A 353 -23.80 -4.55 -11.91
CA ASP A 353 -24.69 -5.18 -12.89
C ASP A 353 -24.73 -6.71 -12.70
N LEU A 354 -23.58 -7.32 -12.39
CA LEU A 354 -23.43 -8.76 -12.19
C LEU A 354 -23.66 -9.18 -10.74
N GLY A 355 -23.67 -8.23 -9.79
CA GLY A 355 -23.74 -8.53 -8.36
C GLY A 355 -22.52 -9.28 -7.86
N LEU A 356 -21.32 -8.96 -8.37
CA LEU A 356 -20.06 -9.64 -8.04
C LEU A 356 -19.08 -8.74 -7.31
N VAL A 357 -18.39 -9.29 -6.31
CA VAL A 357 -17.22 -8.67 -5.66
C VAL A 357 -15.97 -9.42 -6.09
N TYR A 358 -14.91 -8.66 -6.43
CA TYR A 358 -13.60 -9.20 -6.76
C TYR A 358 -12.64 -9.04 -5.58
N LEU A 359 -12.13 -10.17 -5.11
CA LEU A 359 -11.31 -10.32 -3.92
C LEU A 359 -9.85 -10.58 -4.32
N PRO A 360 -8.94 -9.59 -4.16
CA PRO A 360 -7.50 -9.82 -4.30
C PRO A 360 -6.96 -10.49 -3.04
N ILE A 361 -6.89 -11.82 -3.03
CA ILE A 361 -6.47 -12.60 -1.86
C ILE A 361 -4.94 -12.61 -1.74
N GLU A 362 -4.47 -12.47 -0.51
CA GLU A 362 -3.06 -12.38 -0.16
C GLU A 362 -2.38 -13.76 0.03
N SER A 363 -1.08 -13.77 0.33
CA SER A 363 -0.32 -14.98 0.67
C SER A 363 -0.83 -15.66 1.96
N ALA A 364 -0.61 -16.97 2.07
CA ALA A 364 -0.78 -17.70 3.32
C ALA A 364 0.42 -17.45 4.28
N THR A 365 0.25 -17.76 5.57
CA THR A 365 1.30 -17.57 6.60
C THR A 365 2.65 -18.16 6.16
N GLY A 366 3.73 -17.41 6.39
CA GLY A 366 5.09 -17.73 5.94
C GLY A 366 5.39 -17.16 4.56
N ASP A 367 5.64 -15.86 4.46
CA ASP A 367 5.77 -15.15 3.18
C ASP A 367 7.02 -15.57 2.38
N ARG A 368 8.06 -16.05 3.06
CA ARG A 368 9.38 -16.38 2.46
C ARG A 368 9.77 -17.84 2.54
N TYR A 369 9.01 -18.63 3.29
CA TYR A 369 9.23 -20.04 3.50
C TYR A 369 7.88 -20.72 3.64
N GLY A 370 7.62 -21.71 2.78
CA GLY A 370 6.34 -22.40 2.64
C GLY A 370 6.39 -23.88 3.04
N GLY A 371 7.51 -24.40 3.53
CA GLY A 371 7.68 -25.82 3.87
C GLY A 371 6.73 -26.35 4.95
N ASP A 372 6.11 -25.46 5.73
CA ASP A 372 5.04 -25.78 6.69
C ASP A 372 3.64 -25.87 6.05
N ARG A 373 3.49 -25.55 4.77
CA ARG A 373 2.21 -25.60 4.04
C ARG A 373 2.37 -26.15 2.62
N PRO A 374 2.86 -27.40 2.46
CA PRO A 374 3.12 -27.95 1.13
C PRO A 374 1.87 -27.99 0.25
N GLY A 375 2.04 -27.75 -1.06
CA GLY A 375 0.97 -27.71 -2.06
C GLY A 375 0.64 -26.29 -2.53
N ASP A 376 -0.25 -26.16 -3.51
CA ASP A 376 -0.55 -24.88 -4.16
C ASP A 376 -1.22 -23.86 -3.23
N ASN A 377 -1.84 -24.32 -2.13
CA ASN A 377 -2.47 -23.49 -1.10
C ASN A 377 -3.65 -22.63 -1.58
N LEU A 378 -4.58 -23.21 -2.33
CA LEU A 378 -5.75 -22.50 -2.83
C LEU A 378 -6.69 -22.07 -1.68
N PHE A 379 -7.12 -20.81 -1.52
CA PHE A 379 -7.14 -19.70 -2.49
C PHE A 379 -6.09 -18.60 -2.24
N SER A 380 -4.97 -18.90 -1.58
CA SER A 380 -3.91 -17.88 -1.40
C SER A 380 -3.38 -17.36 -2.74
N SER A 381 -2.97 -16.09 -2.75
CA SER A 381 -2.47 -15.36 -3.93
C SER A 381 -3.35 -15.52 -5.18
N SER A 382 -4.69 -15.49 -4.98
CA SER A 382 -5.69 -15.67 -6.02
C SER A 382 -6.55 -14.43 -6.21
N LEU A 383 -7.08 -14.24 -7.43
CA LEU A 383 -8.22 -13.37 -7.66
C LEU A 383 -9.49 -14.22 -7.57
N VAL A 384 -10.41 -13.86 -6.68
CA VAL A 384 -11.65 -14.60 -6.48
C VAL A 384 -12.85 -13.70 -6.72
N ALA A 385 -13.85 -14.19 -7.45
CA ALA A 385 -15.14 -13.53 -7.58
C ALA A 385 -16.21 -14.25 -6.75
N VAL A 386 -16.93 -13.49 -5.92
CA VAL A 386 -18.06 -13.99 -5.12
C VAL A 386 -19.32 -13.19 -5.38
N ASP A 387 -20.47 -13.84 -5.24
CA ASP A 387 -21.77 -13.17 -5.25
C ASP A 387 -21.92 -12.25 -4.02
N VAL A 388 -22.33 -11.00 -4.26
CA VAL A 388 -22.42 -9.94 -3.22
C VAL A 388 -23.35 -10.35 -2.06
N LYS A 389 -24.49 -10.98 -2.35
CA LYS A 389 -25.53 -11.23 -1.35
C LYS A 389 -25.30 -12.50 -0.55
N THR A 390 -24.60 -13.47 -1.13
CA THR A 390 -24.46 -14.82 -0.56
C THR A 390 -23.04 -15.23 -0.24
N GLY A 391 -22.03 -14.52 -0.74
CA GLY A 391 -20.61 -14.88 -0.60
C GLY A 391 -20.22 -16.15 -1.36
N LYS A 392 -21.09 -16.68 -2.22
CA LYS A 392 -20.83 -17.91 -2.98
C LYS A 392 -19.79 -17.64 -4.06
N LEU A 393 -18.77 -18.50 -4.10
CA LEU A 393 -17.78 -18.55 -5.17
C LEU A 393 -18.46 -18.64 -6.55
N GLN A 394 -18.10 -17.72 -7.44
CA GLN A 394 -18.49 -17.79 -8.86
C GLN A 394 -17.34 -18.35 -9.69
N TRP A 395 -16.15 -17.74 -9.55
CA TRP A 395 -14.93 -18.19 -10.21
C TRP A 395 -13.70 -17.72 -9.42
N HIS A 396 -12.55 -18.30 -9.73
CA HIS A 396 -11.25 -17.86 -9.21
C HIS A 396 -10.14 -18.12 -10.23
N PHE A 397 -9.04 -17.40 -10.07
CA PHE A 397 -7.77 -17.71 -10.72
C PHE A 397 -6.61 -17.52 -9.73
N GLN A 398 -5.80 -18.56 -9.51
CA GLN A 398 -4.61 -18.47 -8.67
C GLN A 398 -3.44 -17.87 -9.45
N ILE A 399 -2.95 -16.70 -9.03
CA ILE A 399 -1.91 -15.93 -9.73
C ILE A 399 -0.49 -16.37 -9.31
N VAL A 400 -0.34 -16.89 -8.09
CA VAL A 400 0.93 -17.49 -7.63
C VAL A 400 0.63 -18.83 -7.00
N HIS A 401 1.22 -19.89 -7.55
CA HIS A 401 1.17 -21.21 -6.93
C HIS A 401 2.17 -21.26 -5.79
N HIS A 402 1.72 -21.53 -4.56
CA HIS A 402 2.57 -21.63 -3.37
C HIS A 402 3.54 -20.44 -3.21
N ASP A 403 2.98 -19.28 -2.90
CA ASP A 403 3.76 -18.04 -2.78
C ASP A 403 4.83 -18.14 -1.67
N ILE A 404 6.10 -17.93 -2.04
CA ILE A 404 7.24 -17.83 -1.12
C ILE A 404 8.08 -16.57 -1.41
N TRP A 405 7.48 -15.60 -2.12
CA TRP A 405 8.13 -14.37 -2.54
C TRP A 405 7.50 -13.12 -1.94
N ASP A 406 6.36 -13.25 -1.25
CA ASP A 406 5.47 -12.14 -0.88
C ASP A 406 4.96 -11.43 -2.15
N TYR A 407 4.52 -12.20 -3.15
CA TYR A 407 4.01 -11.67 -4.42
C TYR A 407 2.50 -11.78 -4.56
N ASP A 408 1.82 -11.51 -3.45
CA ASP A 408 0.39 -11.55 -3.31
C ASP A 408 -0.36 -10.42 -4.06
N ASN A 409 -1.68 -10.54 -4.18
CA ASN A 409 -2.51 -9.57 -4.87
C ASN A 409 -2.76 -8.34 -3.99
N SER A 410 -2.05 -7.27 -4.31
CA SER A 410 -1.94 -6.10 -3.43
C SER A 410 -2.74 -4.87 -3.86
N SER A 411 -3.53 -4.95 -4.94
CA SER A 411 -4.29 -3.82 -5.48
C SER A 411 -5.74 -4.17 -5.83
N ALA A 412 -6.62 -3.16 -5.79
CA ALA A 412 -8.00 -3.33 -6.22
C ALA A 412 -8.07 -3.73 -7.70
N PRO A 413 -8.77 -4.84 -8.04
CA PRO A 413 -8.99 -5.22 -9.43
C PRO A 413 -9.74 -4.11 -10.17
N ILE A 414 -9.28 -3.73 -11.35
CA ILE A 414 -9.94 -2.69 -12.16
C ILE A 414 -11.03 -3.36 -13.01
N VAL A 415 -12.29 -2.97 -12.80
CA VAL A 415 -13.43 -3.44 -13.57
C VAL A 415 -13.65 -2.49 -14.75
N ALA A 416 -13.64 -2.99 -15.97
CA ALA A 416 -13.68 -2.17 -17.18
C ALA A 416 -14.39 -2.87 -18.33
N ASP A 417 -14.64 -2.11 -19.39
CA ASP A 417 -15.11 -2.61 -20.68
C ASP A 417 -14.00 -2.38 -21.71
N LEU A 418 -13.55 -3.43 -22.40
CA LEU A 418 -12.49 -3.41 -23.40
C LEU A 418 -13.01 -3.99 -24.72
N ASN A 419 -13.21 -3.14 -25.73
CA ASN A 419 -13.77 -3.54 -27.03
C ASN A 419 -15.08 -4.35 -26.90
N GLU A 420 -16.06 -3.80 -26.20
CA GLU A 420 -17.36 -4.43 -25.87
C GLU A 420 -17.28 -5.64 -24.92
N LYS A 421 -16.08 -6.13 -24.59
CA LYS A 421 -15.90 -7.21 -23.61
C LYS A 421 -15.79 -6.65 -22.20
N LYS A 422 -16.49 -7.27 -21.27
CA LYS A 422 -16.50 -6.92 -19.85
C LYS A 422 -15.33 -7.60 -19.15
N VAL A 423 -14.36 -6.83 -18.67
CA VAL A 423 -13.10 -7.35 -18.12
C VAL A 423 -12.84 -6.91 -16.68
N VAL A 424 -12.06 -7.71 -15.97
CA VAL A 424 -11.43 -7.35 -14.70
C VAL A 424 -9.92 -7.50 -14.83
N ILE A 425 -9.18 -6.49 -14.40
CA ILE A 425 -7.73 -6.36 -14.54
C ILE A 425 -7.09 -6.37 -13.16
N GLN A 426 -6.29 -7.39 -12.84
CA GLN A 426 -5.50 -7.46 -11.61
C GLN A 426 -4.06 -7.02 -11.91
N LEU A 427 -3.64 -5.91 -11.30
CA LEU A 427 -2.23 -5.50 -11.28
C LEU A 427 -1.53 -6.21 -10.13
N THR A 428 -0.31 -6.69 -10.38
CA THR A 428 0.37 -7.60 -9.46
C THR A 428 1.76 -7.12 -9.06
N LYS A 429 2.28 -7.68 -7.96
CA LYS A 429 3.63 -7.34 -7.45
C LYS A 429 4.75 -7.71 -8.42
N GLN A 430 4.53 -8.71 -9.29
CA GLN A 430 5.49 -9.18 -10.31
C GLN A 430 5.53 -8.31 -11.56
N SER A 431 4.78 -7.20 -11.57
CA SER A 431 4.70 -6.26 -12.68
C SER A 431 3.95 -6.76 -13.92
N PHE A 432 2.94 -7.61 -13.70
CA PHE A 432 2.01 -8.06 -14.72
C PHE A 432 0.60 -7.49 -14.52
N ALA A 433 -0.14 -7.38 -15.62
CA ALA A 433 -1.59 -7.17 -15.60
C ALA A 433 -2.26 -8.47 -16.05
N PHE A 434 -2.94 -9.16 -15.13
CA PHE A 434 -3.77 -10.31 -15.47
C PHE A 434 -5.17 -9.81 -15.84
N VAL A 435 -5.71 -10.27 -16.96
CA VAL A 435 -6.99 -9.77 -17.49
C VAL A 435 -7.92 -10.94 -17.77
N PHE A 436 -9.10 -10.88 -17.17
CA PHE A 436 -10.12 -11.91 -17.26
C PHE A 436 -11.43 -11.32 -17.76
N ASP A 437 -12.24 -12.13 -18.42
CA ASP A 437 -13.68 -11.89 -18.50
C ASP A 437 -14.22 -11.83 -17.06
N ARG A 438 -14.91 -10.74 -16.73
CA ARG A 438 -15.25 -10.45 -15.34
C ARG A 438 -16.39 -11.32 -14.79
N GLU A 439 -17.23 -11.88 -15.66
CA GLU A 439 -18.34 -12.75 -15.26
C GLU A 439 -17.85 -14.20 -15.06
N THR A 440 -16.93 -14.67 -15.89
CA THR A 440 -16.55 -16.09 -15.98
C THR A 440 -15.17 -16.41 -15.42
N GLY A 441 -14.28 -15.42 -15.32
CA GLY A 441 -12.87 -15.62 -14.95
C GLY A 441 -12.01 -16.19 -16.08
N GLU A 442 -12.53 -16.33 -17.30
CA GLU A 442 -11.75 -16.80 -18.44
C GLU A 442 -10.67 -15.77 -18.83
N PRO A 443 -9.40 -16.16 -19.03
CA PRO A 443 -8.36 -15.23 -19.43
C PRO A 443 -8.67 -14.54 -20.76
N TYR A 444 -8.60 -13.21 -20.81
CA TYR A 444 -8.79 -12.43 -22.03
C TYR A 444 -7.66 -12.69 -23.04
N TRP A 445 -6.43 -12.76 -22.53
CA TRP A 445 -5.25 -13.24 -23.27
C TRP A 445 -4.76 -14.55 -22.66
N PRO A 446 -4.10 -15.42 -23.46
CA PRO A 446 -3.53 -16.66 -22.95
C PRO A 446 -2.62 -16.43 -21.74
N ILE A 447 -2.75 -17.31 -20.74
CA ILE A 447 -1.85 -17.43 -19.60
C ILE A 447 -1.19 -18.80 -19.72
N TYR A 448 0.14 -18.85 -19.59
CA TYR A 448 0.91 -20.08 -19.74
C TYR A 448 1.50 -20.51 -18.41
N GLU A 449 1.42 -21.80 -18.11
CA GLU A 449 2.23 -22.42 -17.08
C GLU A 449 3.68 -22.52 -17.53
N VAL A 450 4.58 -21.81 -16.85
CA VAL A 450 6.01 -21.76 -17.17
C VAL A 450 6.80 -22.42 -16.05
N GLU A 451 7.71 -23.33 -16.42
CA GLU A 451 8.62 -23.96 -15.46
C GLU A 451 9.49 -22.92 -14.76
N VAL A 452 9.59 -23.00 -13.43
CA VAL A 452 10.37 -22.08 -12.60
C VAL A 452 11.44 -22.83 -11.78
N PRO A 453 12.51 -22.17 -11.33
CA PRO A 453 13.56 -22.83 -10.55
C PRO A 453 13.02 -23.43 -9.24
N LYS A 454 13.46 -24.65 -8.92
CA LYS A 454 13.12 -25.35 -7.69
C LYS A 454 13.99 -24.89 -6.51
N SER A 455 13.41 -24.82 -5.31
CA SER A 455 14.17 -24.53 -4.09
C SER A 455 15.08 -25.70 -3.70
N ASP A 456 16.27 -25.36 -3.17
CA ASP A 456 17.21 -26.28 -2.53
C ASP A 456 17.20 -26.19 -0.99
N VAL A 457 16.34 -25.33 -0.43
CA VAL A 457 16.15 -25.16 1.01
C VAL A 457 15.56 -26.45 1.60
N PRO A 458 16.19 -27.07 2.62
CA PRO A 458 15.75 -28.36 3.14
C PRO A 458 14.32 -28.34 3.72
N GLY A 459 13.41 -29.11 3.11
CA GLY A 459 12.02 -29.22 3.58
C GLY A 459 11.08 -28.15 3.01
N GLU A 460 11.60 -27.21 2.21
CA GLU A 460 10.78 -26.29 1.42
C GLU A 460 9.97 -27.05 0.37
N TRP A 461 8.75 -26.57 0.10
CA TRP A 461 7.96 -27.02 -1.05
C TRP A 461 7.96 -25.92 -2.12
N THR A 462 7.94 -26.29 -3.39
CA THR A 462 7.86 -25.32 -4.50
C THR A 462 6.99 -25.89 -5.60
N SER A 463 6.15 -25.05 -6.21
CA SER A 463 5.41 -25.41 -7.42
C SER A 463 6.39 -25.60 -8.59
N PRO A 464 6.17 -26.60 -9.47
CA PRO A 464 7.00 -26.78 -10.66
C PRO A 464 6.81 -25.66 -11.70
N THR A 465 5.64 -25.02 -11.74
CA THR A 465 5.29 -23.98 -12.71
C THR A 465 4.65 -22.76 -12.03
N GLN A 466 4.65 -21.64 -12.75
CA GLN A 466 3.90 -20.44 -12.40
C GLN A 466 3.14 -19.92 -13.62
N PRO A 467 1.96 -19.30 -13.43
CA PRO A 467 1.18 -18.73 -14.51
C PRO A 467 1.81 -17.40 -14.95
N ILE A 468 2.07 -17.25 -16.25
CA ILE A 468 2.60 -16.02 -16.86
C ILE A 468 1.66 -15.55 -17.96
N PRO A 469 1.08 -14.33 -17.87
CA PRO A 469 0.19 -13.82 -18.90
C PRO A 469 1.00 -13.47 -20.16
N SER A 470 0.45 -13.79 -21.32
CA SER A 470 1.07 -13.45 -22.61
C SER A 470 0.97 -11.97 -22.93
N LEU A 471 -0.13 -11.34 -22.52
CA LEU A 471 -0.43 -9.93 -22.66
C LEU A 471 -1.36 -9.48 -21.51
N PRO A 472 -1.35 -8.19 -21.16
CA PRO A 472 -0.46 -7.15 -21.69
C PRO A 472 1.02 -7.36 -21.35
N GLU A 473 1.90 -6.66 -22.06
CA GLU A 473 3.34 -6.64 -21.74
C GLU A 473 3.58 -6.24 -20.29
N ALA A 474 4.56 -6.87 -19.65
CA ALA A 474 4.97 -6.52 -18.29
C ALA A 474 5.35 -5.03 -18.22
N TYR A 475 4.76 -4.29 -17.28
CA TYR A 475 4.95 -2.84 -17.20
C TYR A 475 6.24 -2.43 -16.46
N ASP A 476 6.92 -3.39 -15.82
CA ASP A 476 8.24 -3.23 -15.24
C ASP A 476 9.09 -4.49 -15.51
N ARG A 477 10.36 -4.43 -15.09
CA ARG A 477 11.32 -5.52 -15.18
C ARG A 477 11.10 -6.52 -14.06
N SER A 478 11.41 -7.77 -14.38
CA SER A 478 11.28 -8.91 -13.47
C SER A 478 12.42 -9.90 -13.74
N GLY A 479 12.95 -10.49 -12.67
CA GLY A 479 14.19 -11.28 -12.70
C GLY A 479 15.45 -10.41 -12.58
N VAL A 480 16.57 -11.07 -12.26
CA VAL A 480 17.87 -10.43 -12.07
C VAL A 480 18.91 -11.13 -12.92
N SER A 481 19.41 -10.42 -13.93
CA SER A 481 20.57 -10.79 -14.72
C SER A 481 21.63 -9.69 -14.62
N ARG A 482 22.82 -9.93 -15.16
CA ARG A 482 23.85 -8.88 -15.20
C ARG A 482 23.40 -7.62 -15.96
N ASN A 483 22.52 -7.77 -16.96
CA ASN A 483 22.00 -6.65 -17.75
C ASN A 483 21.03 -5.75 -16.95
N ASP A 484 20.51 -6.26 -15.83
CA ASP A 484 19.61 -5.50 -14.95
C ASP A 484 20.38 -4.65 -13.93
N LEU A 485 21.72 -4.74 -13.92
CA LEU A 485 22.60 -4.09 -12.96
C LEU A 485 23.47 -3.00 -13.58
N ILE A 486 23.74 -1.95 -12.82
CA ILE A 486 24.53 -0.79 -13.28
C ILE A 486 25.97 -1.16 -13.64
N ASP A 487 26.50 -0.47 -14.65
CA ASP A 487 27.85 -0.66 -15.18
C ASP A 487 28.47 0.64 -15.73
N TYR A 488 27.99 1.78 -15.24
CA TYR A 488 28.33 3.13 -15.73
C TYR A 488 29.84 3.41 -15.90
N THR A 489 30.68 2.86 -15.02
CA THR A 489 32.15 2.97 -15.07
C THR A 489 32.79 1.63 -14.73
N PRO A 490 34.06 1.39 -15.10
CA PRO A 490 34.80 0.20 -14.69
C PRO A 490 34.81 0.00 -13.16
N GLU A 491 34.94 1.08 -12.39
CA GLU A 491 34.95 1.05 -10.93
C GLU A 491 33.58 0.64 -10.37
N ILE A 492 32.49 1.20 -10.89
CA ILE A 492 31.12 0.83 -10.51
C ILE A 492 30.85 -0.62 -10.90
N SER A 493 31.16 -1.01 -12.14
CA SER A 493 30.98 -2.39 -12.59
C SER A 493 31.73 -3.37 -11.69
N GLN A 494 32.99 -3.10 -11.36
CA GLN A 494 33.77 -3.97 -10.48
C GLN A 494 33.21 -4.02 -9.06
N ALA A 495 32.69 -2.91 -8.53
CA ALA A 495 32.03 -2.88 -7.24
C ALA A 495 30.74 -3.71 -7.24
N VAL A 496 29.93 -3.62 -8.30
CA VAL A 496 28.74 -4.46 -8.49
C VAL A 496 29.13 -5.93 -8.55
N GLU A 497 30.13 -6.32 -9.35
CA GLU A 497 30.62 -7.71 -9.41
C GLU A 497 31.06 -8.22 -8.04
N ASN A 498 31.76 -7.38 -7.27
CA ASN A 498 32.21 -7.74 -5.93
C ASN A 498 31.06 -7.91 -4.94
N LEU A 499 29.97 -7.15 -5.10
CA LEU A 499 28.77 -7.28 -4.27
C LEU A 499 27.97 -8.53 -4.64
N ILE A 500 27.74 -8.77 -5.94
CA ILE A 500 26.83 -9.83 -6.39
C ILE A 500 27.44 -11.23 -6.40
N LYS A 501 28.78 -11.36 -6.34
CA LYS A 501 29.46 -12.67 -6.35
C LYS A 501 29.01 -13.62 -5.22
N ASP A 502 28.45 -13.07 -4.14
CA ASP A 502 27.96 -13.81 -2.99
C ASP A 502 26.47 -14.17 -3.11
N TYR A 503 25.78 -13.80 -4.20
CA TYR A 503 24.33 -13.98 -4.35
C TYR A 503 23.96 -14.72 -5.64
N ARG A 504 22.81 -15.39 -5.61
CA ARG A 504 22.21 -16.01 -6.79
C ARG A 504 21.50 -14.96 -7.63
N LEU A 505 21.68 -15.05 -8.95
CA LEU A 505 20.91 -14.32 -9.95
C LEU A 505 20.02 -15.32 -10.68
N GLY A 506 18.86 -14.89 -11.15
CA GLY A 506 17.94 -15.78 -11.84
C GLY A 506 16.68 -15.08 -12.36
N PRO A 507 15.85 -15.81 -13.12
CA PRO A 507 14.58 -15.29 -13.61
C PRO A 507 13.62 -14.95 -12.47
N LEU A 508 12.50 -14.30 -12.80
CA LEU A 508 11.36 -14.19 -11.90
C LEU A 508 10.98 -15.58 -11.34
N TYR A 509 10.59 -15.62 -10.06
CA TYR A 509 10.33 -16.84 -9.28
C TYR A 509 11.56 -17.71 -9.00
N THR A 510 12.78 -17.16 -9.08
CA THR A 510 13.92 -17.83 -8.42
C THR A 510 13.67 -17.83 -6.90
N PRO A 511 13.68 -18.99 -6.22
CA PRO A 511 13.25 -19.09 -4.84
C PRO A 511 14.25 -18.45 -3.86
N PRO A 512 13.80 -18.08 -2.65
CA PRO A 512 14.69 -17.76 -1.54
C PRO A 512 15.71 -18.89 -1.27
N SER A 513 16.89 -18.52 -0.77
CA SER A 513 17.93 -19.48 -0.38
C SER A 513 18.42 -19.27 1.04
N LEU A 514 19.13 -20.25 1.60
CA LEU A 514 19.77 -20.06 2.90
C LEU A 514 20.87 -18.99 2.84
N ALA A 515 21.03 -18.25 3.94
CA ALA A 515 22.13 -17.32 4.15
C ALA A 515 23.49 -18.05 4.23
N GLU A 516 23.46 -19.32 4.63
CA GLU A 516 24.60 -20.24 4.62
C GLU A 516 24.33 -21.38 3.63
N SER A 517 24.17 -21.03 2.34
CA SER A 517 23.85 -22.03 1.32
C SER A 517 25.03 -22.95 1.00
N LYS A 518 24.72 -24.17 0.56
CA LYS A 518 25.72 -25.20 0.20
C LYS A 518 26.57 -24.82 -1.01
N ASP A 519 26.07 -23.95 -1.88
CA ASP A 519 26.80 -23.42 -3.03
C ASP A 519 27.67 -22.20 -2.68
N GLY A 520 27.73 -21.80 -1.41
CA GLY A 520 28.50 -20.67 -0.92
C GLY A 520 27.81 -19.31 -1.10
N THR A 521 26.61 -19.27 -1.67
CA THR A 521 25.82 -18.03 -1.77
C THR A 521 25.09 -17.72 -0.47
N LYS A 522 24.70 -16.45 -0.32
CA LYS A 522 24.11 -15.87 0.89
C LYS A 522 22.64 -15.45 0.70
N GLY A 523 22.00 -15.86 -0.39
CA GLY A 523 20.67 -15.43 -0.76
C GLY A 523 20.48 -15.33 -2.27
N THR A 524 19.23 -15.16 -2.68
CA THR A 524 18.84 -14.92 -4.07
C THR A 524 18.49 -13.45 -4.28
N LEU A 525 19.11 -12.76 -5.23
CA LEU A 525 18.64 -11.45 -5.64
C LEU A 525 17.31 -11.58 -6.37
N SER A 526 16.35 -10.75 -5.98
CA SER A 526 15.03 -10.74 -6.61
C SER A 526 14.62 -9.35 -7.08
N LEU A 527 13.95 -9.34 -8.23
CA LEU A 527 13.27 -8.21 -8.82
C LEU A 527 11.93 -8.73 -9.38
N PRO A 528 10.78 -8.13 -9.01
CA PRO A 528 10.63 -6.98 -8.11
C PRO A 528 10.96 -7.26 -6.63
N PHE A 529 11.20 -6.22 -5.85
CA PHE A 529 11.25 -6.29 -4.38
C PHE A 529 9.91 -6.88 -3.84
N PRO A 530 9.87 -7.50 -2.64
CA PRO A 530 8.67 -8.10 -2.03
C PRO A 530 7.43 -7.19 -1.98
N THR A 531 7.62 -5.90 -1.78
CA THR A 531 6.50 -4.93 -1.87
C THR A 531 6.04 -4.67 -3.32
N GLY A 532 6.59 -5.38 -4.29
CA GLY A 532 6.21 -5.40 -5.69
C GLY A 532 6.71 -4.21 -6.51
N GLY A 533 6.62 -4.37 -7.83
CA GLY A 533 6.66 -3.25 -8.76
C GLY A 533 5.44 -2.36 -8.57
N SER A 534 4.25 -2.95 -8.48
CA SER A 534 3.00 -2.28 -8.09
C SER A 534 2.48 -2.81 -6.77
N ASN A 535 1.65 -2.01 -6.09
CA ASN A 535 1.06 -2.31 -4.79
C ASN A 535 -0.31 -1.60 -4.66
N TRP A 536 -0.82 -1.40 -3.45
CA TRP A 536 -2.16 -0.89 -3.12
C TRP A 536 -2.53 0.45 -3.73
N GLU A 537 -1.55 1.24 -4.20
CA GLU A 537 -1.82 2.47 -4.94
C GLU A 537 -2.59 2.17 -6.24
N GLY A 538 -2.41 0.99 -6.84
CA GLY A 538 -3.14 0.53 -8.04
C GLY A 538 -2.74 1.29 -9.31
N GLY A 539 -3.55 1.17 -10.35
CA GLY A 539 -3.38 1.87 -11.63
C GLY A 539 -4.63 2.69 -11.99
N ALA A 540 -4.57 3.38 -13.12
CA ALA A 540 -5.70 4.12 -13.67
C ALA A 540 -6.04 3.61 -15.07
N TYR A 541 -7.33 3.48 -15.39
CA TYR A 541 -7.81 3.01 -16.68
C TYR A 541 -8.69 4.07 -17.34
N ASP A 542 -8.42 4.34 -18.62
CA ASP A 542 -9.18 5.28 -19.42
C ASP A 542 -10.25 4.56 -20.26
N PRO A 543 -11.54 4.65 -19.89
CA PRO A 543 -12.61 4.00 -20.65
C PRO A 543 -12.87 4.62 -22.03
N GLU A 544 -12.35 5.82 -22.32
CA GLU A 544 -12.52 6.47 -23.63
C GLU A 544 -11.43 6.05 -24.62
N THR A 545 -10.25 5.68 -24.12
CA THR A 545 -9.07 5.41 -24.96
C THR A 545 -8.51 3.99 -24.82
N ASN A 546 -9.04 3.20 -23.88
CA ASN A 546 -8.55 1.88 -23.50
C ASN A 546 -7.07 1.88 -23.08
N LEU A 547 -6.60 2.99 -22.50
CA LEU A 547 -5.24 3.10 -21.96
C LEU A 547 -5.24 2.75 -20.48
N LEU A 548 -4.34 1.84 -20.11
CA LEU A 548 -4.04 1.50 -18.72
C LEU A 548 -2.73 2.17 -18.31
N TYR A 549 -2.74 2.90 -17.19
CA TYR A 549 -1.59 3.57 -16.61
C TYR A 549 -1.20 2.90 -15.30
N VAL A 550 0.04 2.43 -15.22
CA VAL A 550 0.53 1.68 -14.06
C VAL A 550 1.76 2.38 -13.47
N PRO A 551 1.72 2.83 -12.21
CA PRO A 551 2.90 3.26 -11.50
C PRO A 551 3.66 2.03 -11.00
N SER A 552 4.98 2.04 -11.18
CA SER A 552 5.82 0.95 -10.69
C SER A 552 7.17 1.41 -10.16
N GLN A 553 7.77 0.58 -9.31
CA GLN A 553 9.10 0.75 -8.74
C GLN A 553 10.02 -0.42 -9.12
N THR A 554 11.22 -0.12 -9.62
CA THR A 554 12.32 -1.10 -9.70
C THR A 554 13.21 -0.97 -8.47
N ARG A 555 13.11 -1.95 -7.58
CA ARG A 555 14.00 -2.11 -6.43
C ARG A 555 14.37 -3.59 -6.30
N LEU A 556 15.64 -3.88 -6.07
CA LEU A 556 16.11 -5.24 -5.79
C LEU A 556 15.91 -5.60 -4.32
N ALA A 557 15.68 -6.88 -4.05
CA ALA A 557 15.70 -7.47 -2.72
C ALA A 557 16.72 -8.60 -2.63
N LEU A 558 17.15 -8.93 -1.41
CA LEU A 558 17.80 -10.19 -1.12
C LEU A 558 16.77 -11.15 -0.49
N LEU A 559 16.51 -12.28 -1.15
CA LEU A 559 15.69 -13.37 -0.62
C LEU A 559 16.61 -14.37 0.06
N SER A 560 16.82 -14.16 1.36
CA SER A 560 17.70 -14.99 2.17
C SER A 560 16.99 -15.47 3.44
N LEU A 561 17.29 -16.72 3.82
CA LEU A 561 16.65 -17.44 4.91
C LEU A 561 17.69 -17.89 5.94
N LYS A 562 17.30 -17.86 7.22
CA LYS A 562 18.06 -18.42 8.35
C LYS A 562 17.18 -19.37 9.15
N ASP A 563 17.78 -20.24 9.95
CA ASP A 563 17.02 -21.09 10.88
C ASP A 563 16.17 -20.22 11.82
N GLY A 564 14.94 -20.66 12.09
CA GLY A 564 14.11 -20.09 13.14
C GLY A 564 14.75 -20.30 14.51
N ASP A 565 14.59 -19.32 15.40
CA ASP A 565 15.05 -19.42 16.79
C ASP A 565 13.88 -19.76 17.74
N GLU A 566 14.10 -19.66 19.05
CA GLU A 566 13.08 -19.98 20.07
C GLU A 566 11.81 -19.10 20.00
N SER A 567 11.82 -18.01 19.23
CA SER A 567 10.67 -17.12 19.04
C SER A 567 9.68 -17.61 17.98
N THR A 568 10.01 -18.67 17.23
CA THR A 568 9.16 -19.20 16.15
C THR A 568 9.12 -20.74 16.13
N ASP A 569 7.98 -21.31 15.71
CA ASP A 569 7.89 -22.74 15.38
C ASP A 569 8.08 -23.05 13.88
N VAL A 570 8.36 -22.02 13.07
CA VAL A 570 8.67 -22.13 11.65
C VAL A 570 10.16 -22.43 11.47
N ARG A 571 10.48 -23.39 10.59
CA ARG A 571 11.84 -23.88 10.44
C ARG A 571 12.82 -22.82 9.93
N TYR A 572 12.41 -22.02 8.94
CA TYR A 572 13.22 -20.96 8.38
C TYR A 572 12.44 -19.65 8.33
N VAL A 573 13.14 -18.55 8.61
CA VAL A 573 12.60 -17.19 8.55
C VAL A 573 13.51 -16.32 7.68
N ALA A 574 13.00 -15.18 7.23
CA ALA A 574 13.80 -14.20 6.50
C ALA A 574 15.03 -13.79 7.32
N SER A 575 16.19 -13.71 6.67
CA SER A 575 17.42 -13.17 7.24
C SER A 575 17.61 -11.71 6.85
N ASN A 576 18.75 -11.14 7.25
CA ASN A 576 19.05 -9.73 7.01
C ASN A 576 19.32 -9.49 5.54
N SER A 577 18.73 -8.43 4.99
CA SER A 577 18.99 -7.95 3.64
C SER A 577 19.94 -6.76 3.69
N PRO A 578 21.14 -6.81 3.09
CA PRO A 578 22.01 -5.64 3.02
C PRO A 578 21.42 -4.59 2.09
N LYS A 579 21.92 -3.35 2.18
CA LYS A 579 21.65 -2.36 1.14
C LYS A 579 22.27 -2.82 -0.17
N LEU A 580 21.44 -2.94 -1.20
CA LEU A 580 21.85 -3.35 -2.55
C LEU A 580 22.25 -2.12 -3.37
N GLU A 581 23.34 -1.49 -2.95
CA GLU A 581 23.92 -0.30 -3.57
C GLU A 581 25.46 -0.36 -3.59
N VAL A 582 26.08 0.38 -4.49
CA VAL A 582 27.53 0.62 -4.50
C VAL A 582 27.80 2.10 -4.57
N PHE A 583 28.68 2.61 -3.70
CA PHE A 583 29.01 4.03 -3.62
C PHE A 583 27.79 4.95 -3.46
N GLY A 584 26.73 4.48 -2.79
CA GLY A 584 25.46 5.20 -2.63
C GLY A 584 24.58 5.22 -3.89
N ILE A 585 24.79 4.29 -4.82
CA ILE A 585 24.01 4.15 -6.06
C ILE A 585 23.31 2.78 -6.02
N PRO A 586 21.96 2.73 -6.07
CA PRO A 586 21.23 1.48 -6.19
C PRO A 586 21.76 0.64 -7.36
N ILE A 587 22.05 -0.64 -7.12
CA ILE A 587 22.71 -1.46 -8.16
C ILE A 587 21.78 -1.83 -9.33
N ALA A 588 20.46 -1.70 -9.17
CA ALA A 588 19.51 -1.90 -10.26
C ALA A 588 19.66 -0.78 -11.29
N GLN A 589 19.65 -1.12 -12.58
CA GLN A 589 19.58 -0.12 -13.65
C GLN A 589 18.33 0.77 -13.47
N PRO A 590 18.37 2.08 -13.72
CA PRO A 590 17.19 2.95 -13.71
C PRO A 590 16.29 2.73 -14.94
N PRO A 591 15.06 3.29 -14.97
CA PRO A 591 14.45 4.12 -13.93
C PRO A 591 13.99 3.31 -12.72
N TRP A 592 14.22 3.82 -11.51
CA TRP A 592 13.84 3.17 -10.25
C TRP A 592 12.38 3.37 -9.89
N GLY A 593 11.72 4.36 -10.48
CA GLY A 593 10.27 4.47 -10.50
C GLY A 593 9.80 5.02 -11.83
N ARG A 594 8.62 4.56 -12.26
CA ARG A 594 8.06 4.92 -13.56
C ARG A 594 6.55 4.91 -13.57
N ILE A 595 6.02 5.46 -14.65
CA ILE A 595 4.63 5.34 -15.07
C ILE A 595 4.66 4.72 -16.46
N THR A 596 3.98 3.60 -16.63
CA THR A 596 3.87 2.88 -17.90
C THR A 596 2.43 2.96 -18.39
N ALA A 597 2.25 3.39 -19.64
CA ALA A 597 0.95 3.34 -20.32
C ALA A 597 0.91 2.16 -21.28
N ILE A 598 -0.16 1.37 -21.21
CA ILE A 598 -0.42 0.20 -22.03
C ILE A 598 -1.67 0.46 -22.87
N ASP A 599 -1.56 0.23 -24.18
CA ASP A 599 -2.73 0.13 -25.06
C ASP A 599 -3.38 -1.23 -24.84
N MET A 600 -4.53 -1.26 -24.17
CA MET A 600 -5.22 -2.50 -23.83
C MET A 600 -5.88 -3.15 -25.04
N ASN A 601 -6.02 -2.46 -26.19
CA ASN A 601 -6.51 -3.10 -27.41
C ASN A 601 -5.49 -4.11 -27.95
N SER A 602 -4.20 -3.76 -27.89
CA SER A 602 -3.10 -4.62 -28.36
C SER A 602 -2.32 -5.32 -27.24
N GLY A 603 -2.51 -4.89 -25.98
CA GLY A 603 -1.71 -5.30 -24.83
C GLY A 603 -0.26 -4.79 -24.86
N LYS A 604 0.04 -3.72 -25.62
CA LYS A 604 1.43 -3.26 -25.86
C LYS A 604 1.72 -1.99 -25.08
N ILE A 605 2.96 -1.84 -24.61
CA ILE A 605 3.38 -0.58 -23.99
C ILE A 605 3.34 0.53 -25.03
N LYS A 606 2.55 1.57 -24.75
CA LYS A 606 2.45 2.77 -25.57
C LYS A 606 3.56 3.76 -25.26
N TRP A 607 3.86 3.95 -23.97
CA TRP A 607 4.99 4.74 -23.49
C TRP A 607 5.33 4.36 -22.05
N SER A 608 6.55 4.68 -21.62
CA SER A 608 7.00 4.57 -20.23
C SER A 608 7.91 5.75 -19.91
N VAL A 609 7.70 6.40 -18.77
CA VAL A 609 8.48 7.56 -18.32
C VAL A 609 8.87 7.41 -16.86
N ALA A 610 10.03 7.97 -16.46
CA ALA A 610 10.41 8.06 -15.06
C ALA A 610 9.35 8.86 -14.25
N ASN A 611 9.05 8.40 -13.03
CA ASN A 611 8.05 9.03 -12.15
C ASN A 611 8.48 10.40 -11.59
N GLY A 612 9.78 10.70 -11.62
CA GLY A 612 10.38 11.93 -11.10
C GLY A 612 11.74 12.22 -11.72
N GLU A 613 12.38 13.28 -11.23
CA GLU A 613 13.75 13.62 -11.61
C GLU A 613 14.79 12.70 -10.97
N THR A 614 16.03 12.78 -11.45
CA THR A 614 17.15 12.07 -10.84
C THR A 614 17.47 12.70 -9.47
N PRO A 615 17.57 11.91 -8.37
CA PRO A 615 17.88 12.44 -7.05
C PRO A 615 19.20 13.23 -7.00
N GLU A 616 19.26 14.31 -6.20
CA GLU A 616 20.47 15.14 -6.07
C GLU A 616 21.70 14.33 -5.62
N ALA A 617 21.51 13.33 -4.76
CA ALA A 617 22.59 12.44 -4.30
C ALA A 617 23.24 11.65 -5.46
N ILE A 618 22.50 11.36 -6.52
CA ILE A 618 22.99 10.66 -7.71
C ILE A 618 23.65 11.64 -8.66
N ILE A 619 23.04 12.81 -8.90
CA ILE A 619 23.61 13.87 -9.75
C ILE A 619 24.99 14.29 -9.23
N ASN A 620 25.12 14.45 -7.91
CA ASN A 620 26.33 14.93 -7.26
C ASN A 620 27.31 13.80 -6.87
N ASN A 621 27.05 12.55 -7.29
CA ASN A 621 27.86 11.41 -6.89
C ASN A 621 29.28 11.49 -7.53
N PRO A 622 30.36 11.46 -6.75
CA PRO A 622 31.73 11.56 -7.28
C PRO A 622 32.10 10.46 -8.29
N TYR A 623 31.53 9.25 -8.15
CA TYR A 623 31.80 8.11 -9.03
C TYR A 623 31.06 8.20 -10.38
N LEU A 624 30.14 9.16 -10.51
CA LEU A 624 29.37 9.43 -11.73
C LEU A 624 29.84 10.72 -12.44
N LYS A 625 30.95 11.32 -11.99
CA LYS A 625 31.46 12.55 -12.58
C LYS A 625 31.84 12.34 -14.05
N GLY A 626 31.14 13.05 -14.95
CA GLY A 626 31.37 12.95 -16.39
C GLY A 626 30.67 11.76 -17.06
N VAL A 627 29.86 11.02 -16.31
CA VAL A 627 28.94 10.00 -16.85
C VAL A 627 27.62 10.68 -17.17
N GLU A 628 27.09 10.43 -18.37
CA GLU A 628 25.73 10.82 -18.72
C GLU A 628 24.76 9.77 -18.17
N ILE A 629 23.85 10.19 -17.29
CA ILE A 629 22.84 9.31 -16.68
C ILE A 629 21.45 9.74 -17.17
N PRO A 630 20.61 8.81 -17.64
CA PRO A 630 19.23 9.13 -17.98
C PRO A 630 18.44 9.57 -16.74
N ARG A 631 17.26 10.15 -16.95
CA ARG A 631 16.32 10.48 -15.87
C ARG A 631 15.97 9.21 -15.08
N THR A 632 16.43 9.11 -13.84
CA THR A 632 16.35 7.84 -13.08
C THR A 632 15.01 7.66 -12.38
N GLY A 633 14.27 8.75 -12.15
CA GLY A 633 13.15 8.73 -11.22
C GLY A 633 13.57 8.36 -9.81
N LYS A 634 12.58 8.06 -8.99
CA LYS A 634 12.74 7.69 -7.59
C LYS A 634 12.11 6.35 -7.33
N ALA A 635 12.69 5.61 -6.39
CA ALA A 635 12.22 4.29 -6.01
C ALA A 635 10.94 4.41 -5.13
N THR A 636 9.87 4.92 -5.72
CA THR A 636 8.56 5.20 -5.12
C THR A 636 7.48 4.86 -6.14
N ARG A 637 6.25 4.61 -5.68
CA ARG A 637 5.09 4.42 -6.56
C ARG A 637 4.29 5.71 -6.62
N ALA A 638 4.09 6.21 -7.82
CA ALA A 638 3.33 7.43 -8.04
C ALA A 638 1.83 7.20 -7.79
N GLY A 639 1.20 8.07 -7.01
CA GLY A 639 -0.26 8.06 -6.87
C GLY A 639 -0.90 8.73 -8.09
N LEU A 640 -1.64 7.95 -8.88
CA LEU A 640 -2.24 8.40 -10.14
C LEU A 640 -3.68 8.89 -9.96
N LEU A 641 -4.03 9.93 -10.70
CA LEU A 641 -5.40 10.38 -10.95
C LEU A 641 -5.56 10.61 -12.45
N LEU A 642 -6.56 9.99 -13.06
CA LEU A 642 -6.86 10.18 -14.48
C LEU A 642 -8.14 11.01 -14.63
N THR A 643 -8.08 12.08 -15.42
CA THR A 643 -9.25 12.79 -15.89
C THR A 643 -9.45 12.55 -17.38
N LYS A 644 -10.59 12.99 -17.91
CA LYS A 644 -10.85 13.00 -19.36
C LYS A 644 -9.72 13.67 -20.15
N THR A 645 -9.09 14.70 -19.58
CA THR A 645 -8.10 15.56 -20.26
C THR A 645 -6.64 15.20 -19.96
N LEU A 646 -6.30 14.78 -18.74
CA LEU A 646 -4.92 14.69 -18.25
C LEU A 646 -4.70 13.47 -17.36
N LEU A 647 -3.45 13.00 -17.31
CA LEU A 647 -2.98 12.08 -16.29
C LEU A 647 -2.21 12.86 -15.23
N PHE A 648 -2.63 12.81 -13.98
CA PHE A 648 -1.92 13.41 -12.87
C PHE A 648 -1.13 12.37 -12.07
N ALA A 649 0.04 12.76 -11.58
CA ALA A 649 0.91 11.90 -10.79
C ALA A 649 1.66 12.70 -9.72
N GLY A 650 1.60 12.26 -8.47
CA GLY A 650 2.56 12.68 -7.43
C GLY A 650 3.67 11.65 -7.32
N GLU A 651 4.86 12.06 -6.87
CA GLU A 651 6.01 11.14 -6.79
C GLU A 651 5.88 10.05 -5.71
N GLY A 652 4.82 10.06 -4.91
CA GLY A 652 4.64 9.14 -3.78
C GLY A 652 5.46 9.53 -2.54
N PHE A 653 5.25 8.82 -1.43
CA PHE A 653 5.87 9.14 -0.15
C PHE A 653 7.39 8.91 -0.22
N GLY A 654 8.17 9.90 0.20
CA GLY A 654 9.64 9.92 0.03
C GLY A 654 10.11 10.43 -1.33
N GLY A 655 9.18 10.76 -2.23
CA GLY A 655 9.45 11.48 -3.47
C GLY A 655 9.62 12.98 -3.27
N ASP A 656 9.89 13.72 -4.35
CA ASP A 656 9.86 15.19 -4.29
C ASP A 656 8.43 15.69 -4.04
N PRO A 657 8.28 16.86 -3.37
CA PRO A 657 6.99 17.49 -3.15
C PRO A 657 6.49 18.16 -4.43
N VAL A 658 6.30 17.38 -5.49
CA VAL A 658 5.87 17.83 -6.82
C VAL A 658 4.72 16.95 -7.29
N PHE A 659 3.68 17.60 -7.80
CA PHE A 659 2.55 16.98 -8.49
C PHE A 659 2.60 17.36 -9.96
N ARG A 660 2.51 16.38 -10.85
CA ARG A 660 2.67 16.58 -12.29
C ARG A 660 1.38 16.30 -13.03
N ALA A 661 1.10 17.13 -14.02
CA ALA A 661 0.12 16.86 -15.04
C ALA A 661 0.83 16.40 -16.31
N HIS A 662 0.42 15.26 -16.84
CA HIS A 662 0.97 14.64 -18.03
C HIS A 662 -0.07 14.64 -19.16
N ASP A 663 0.42 14.79 -20.39
CA ASP A 663 -0.32 14.35 -21.56
C ASP A 663 -0.46 12.83 -21.50
N LYS A 664 -1.71 12.38 -21.32
CA LYS A 664 -2.02 10.95 -21.13
C LYS A 664 -1.67 10.08 -22.34
N TYR A 665 -1.48 10.66 -23.53
CA TYR A 665 -1.19 9.91 -24.75
C TYR A 665 0.29 9.64 -24.98
N ASN A 666 1.19 10.44 -24.41
CA ASN A 666 2.64 10.33 -24.64
C ASN A 666 3.51 10.48 -23.37
N GLY A 667 2.91 10.74 -22.20
CA GLY A 667 3.60 10.84 -20.92
C GLY A 667 4.36 12.15 -20.70
N LYS A 668 4.34 13.10 -21.66
CA LYS A 668 5.02 14.39 -21.54
C LYS A 668 4.44 15.20 -20.38
N ILE A 669 5.31 15.74 -19.54
CA ILE A 669 4.93 16.67 -18.48
C ILE A 669 4.44 17.98 -19.11
N ILE A 670 3.21 18.36 -18.78
CA ILE A 670 2.55 19.61 -19.20
C ILE A 670 2.75 20.69 -18.15
N SER A 671 2.63 20.33 -16.87
CA SER A 671 2.84 21.24 -15.75
C SER A 671 3.36 20.50 -14.53
N GLU A 672 4.19 21.19 -13.75
CA GLU A 672 4.64 20.78 -12.43
C GLU A 672 4.07 21.73 -11.38
N ILE A 673 3.54 21.19 -10.30
CA ILE A 673 2.87 21.92 -9.23
C ILE A 673 3.63 21.58 -7.95
N VAL A 674 4.29 22.59 -7.37
CA VAL A 674 5.03 22.42 -6.12
C VAL A 674 4.04 22.28 -4.96
N LEU A 675 4.21 21.22 -4.18
CA LEU A 675 3.41 20.93 -3.00
C LEU A 675 4.19 21.28 -1.72
N PRO A 676 3.50 21.47 -0.58
CA PRO A 676 4.16 21.59 0.72
C PRO A 676 4.82 20.31 1.24
N GLY A 677 4.51 19.15 0.64
CA GLY A 677 5.02 17.84 1.01
C GLY A 677 4.79 16.83 -0.12
N SER A 678 5.47 15.68 -0.05
CA SER A 678 5.29 14.60 -1.02
C SER A 678 3.90 13.99 -0.89
N GLN A 679 3.32 13.56 -2.00
CA GLN A 679 2.04 12.85 -2.00
C GLN A 679 2.13 11.56 -1.17
N SER A 680 1.24 11.34 -0.21
CA SER A 680 1.23 10.13 0.62
C SER A 680 0.05 9.19 0.38
N SER A 681 -0.99 9.64 -0.34
CA SER A 681 -2.05 8.80 -0.91
C SER A 681 -2.34 9.17 -2.37
N PRO A 682 -2.89 8.25 -3.19
CA PRO A 682 -3.39 8.59 -4.52
C PRO A 682 -4.42 9.73 -4.46
N PRO A 683 -4.48 10.65 -5.46
CA PRO A 683 -5.43 11.75 -5.43
C PRO A 683 -6.84 11.31 -5.76
N SER A 684 -7.80 12.09 -5.26
CA SER A 684 -9.21 12.07 -5.67
C SER A 684 -9.53 13.38 -6.40
N THR A 685 -10.56 13.37 -7.25
CA THR A 685 -11.10 14.62 -7.82
C THR A 685 -12.61 14.63 -7.78
N TYR A 686 -13.19 15.79 -7.51
CA TYR A 686 -14.63 15.98 -7.46
C TYR A 686 -14.99 17.37 -7.99
N MET A 687 -16.27 17.58 -8.26
CA MET A 687 -16.82 18.89 -8.57
C MET A 687 -17.88 19.25 -7.54
N ILE A 688 -17.88 20.50 -7.08
CA ILE A 688 -18.95 21.07 -6.25
C ILE A 688 -19.18 22.51 -6.66
N ASN A 689 -20.44 22.93 -6.81
CA ASN A 689 -20.79 24.29 -7.26
C ASN A 689 -20.04 24.70 -8.56
N ASN A 690 -19.93 23.77 -9.50
CA ASN A 690 -19.22 23.92 -10.78
C ASN A 690 -17.72 24.24 -10.66
N ARG A 691 -17.11 23.96 -9.50
CA ARG A 691 -15.67 24.08 -9.27
C ARG A 691 -15.07 22.69 -9.10
N GLN A 692 -14.08 22.36 -9.93
CA GLN A 692 -13.34 21.12 -9.81
C GLN A 692 -12.23 21.24 -8.76
N PHE A 693 -12.11 20.24 -7.91
CA PHE A 693 -11.05 20.11 -6.93
C PHE A 693 -10.28 18.81 -7.16
N ILE A 694 -8.96 18.87 -6.94
CA ILE A 694 -8.11 17.68 -6.81
C ILE A 694 -7.60 17.65 -5.38
N ILE A 695 -7.87 16.56 -4.65
CA ILE A 695 -7.58 16.44 -3.23
C ILE A 695 -6.67 15.25 -2.96
N MET A 696 -5.70 15.41 -2.07
CA MET A 696 -4.79 14.33 -1.66
C MET A 696 -4.16 14.61 -0.30
N THR A 697 -3.70 13.56 0.36
CA THR A 697 -2.81 13.72 1.53
C THR A 697 -1.38 13.95 1.09
N ILE A 698 -0.69 14.81 1.84
CA ILE A 698 0.73 15.13 1.66
C ILE A 698 1.49 14.93 2.97
N SER A 699 2.77 14.61 2.84
CA SER A 699 3.65 14.30 3.96
C SER A 699 5.10 14.66 3.61
N ASP A 700 5.80 15.30 4.53
CA ASP A 700 7.23 15.64 4.44
C ASP A 700 8.12 14.71 5.29
N GLY A 701 7.50 13.73 5.98
CA GLY A 701 8.17 12.79 6.88
C GLY A 701 8.64 13.39 8.21
N LYS A 702 8.33 14.67 8.47
CA LYS A 702 8.83 15.43 9.63
C LYS A 702 7.71 16.10 10.42
N SER A 703 6.70 16.57 9.70
CA SER A 703 5.52 17.27 10.20
C SER A 703 4.31 16.34 10.11
N PRO A 704 3.25 16.60 10.90
CA PRO A 704 1.97 15.93 10.72
C PRO A 704 1.49 16.02 9.27
N ALA A 705 0.96 14.92 8.76
CA ALA A 705 0.39 14.89 7.42
C ALA A 705 -0.74 15.92 7.26
N GLU A 706 -0.90 16.43 6.04
CA GLU A 706 -1.94 17.39 5.72
C GLU A 706 -2.79 16.88 4.55
N LEU A 707 -4.04 17.30 4.52
CA LEU A 707 -4.93 17.16 3.37
C LEU A 707 -4.95 18.49 2.63
N ILE A 708 -4.73 18.46 1.32
CA ILE A 708 -4.76 19.67 0.48
C ILE A 708 -5.80 19.51 -0.62
N ALA A 709 -6.43 20.60 -1.01
CA ALA A 709 -7.25 20.66 -2.22
C ALA A 709 -6.70 21.71 -3.18
N LEU A 710 -6.46 21.29 -4.42
CA LEU A 710 -6.07 22.12 -5.54
C LEU A 710 -7.31 22.47 -6.37
N SER A 711 -7.39 23.70 -6.87
CA SER A 711 -8.42 24.12 -7.83
C SER A 711 -7.90 25.28 -8.66
N LEU A 712 -8.54 25.53 -9.81
CA LEU A 712 -8.38 26.79 -10.52
C LEU A 712 -8.83 27.98 -9.64
N PRO A 713 -8.24 29.18 -9.81
CA PRO A 713 -8.63 30.38 -9.08
C PRO A 713 -10.08 30.76 -9.33
N GLY A 714 -10.79 31.18 -8.28
CA GLY A 714 -12.25 31.42 -8.31
C GLY A 714 -12.74 32.46 -9.32
N SER A 715 -11.86 33.26 -9.93
CA SER A 715 -12.22 34.25 -10.95
C SER A 715 -12.30 33.70 -12.39
N LYS A 716 -11.87 32.45 -12.64
CA LYS A 716 -11.84 31.86 -14.01
C LYS A 716 -13.08 31.03 -14.39
N LEU A 717 -14.03 30.80 -13.48
CA LEU A 717 -15.27 30.05 -13.79
C LEU A 717 -16.34 30.87 -14.53
N ASN A 718 -16.08 32.15 -14.81
CA ASN A 718 -16.93 32.99 -15.66
C ASN A 718 -16.47 32.92 -17.12
N GLY A 719 -16.70 31.79 -17.78
CA GLY A 719 -16.34 31.57 -19.18
C GLY A 719 -17.32 30.64 -19.89
N THR A 720 -18.53 31.17 -20.18
CA THR A 720 -19.48 30.80 -21.26
C THR A 720 -19.62 29.34 -21.72
N HIS A 721 -20.80 28.79 -21.39
CA HIS A 721 -21.72 27.88 -22.15
C HIS A 721 -21.18 26.70 -22.97
#